data_AF-A0A347AMH2-F1
#
_entry.id   AF-A0A347AMH2-F1
#
_cell.length_a   1.000
_cell.length_b   1.000
_cell.length_c   1.000
_cell.angle_alpha   90.00
_cell.angle_beta   90.00
_cell.angle_gamma   90.00
#
_symmetry.space_group_name_H-M   'P 1'
#
loop_
_entity.id
_entity.type
_entity.pdbx_description
1 polymer ?
#
loop_
_entity_poly.entity_id
_entity_poly.type
_entity_poly.pdbx_seq_one_letter_code
_entity_poly.pdbx_strand_id
1 'polypeptide(L)'
;MTLILLLFGLTLLIFINTASAAASAADNIIYVNGTSGNDTWDGQRAIWNGTSGPKLTIKNATDTVTTGGTVNIAEGTYSGSGNTNIIINKDLNINGAGIDQTIINGTDSTRIFYINPGYTVNINGLTITNGKSDLGGAILNYGNLNVDYCKFTKCTTTYYIMCGGSAIASGDYATLNVKNSIFLENDAISSLSAGGTICTNGTTTLENCDFLNNLAWSGGAIFVLSGDLSAYNCKFINNTAQTRGGVMTIYTDSNSFNIHGCAFINNIARNTASTNNINNPFNSYLNITDNWWGSNSGPTGVYGLISDGSSWIYMISSVDSSTTDYGGQINVKTDFNNIYHQDTGTITPENVGSILDGFSVNFSSDLGTLTPSLGLITAGIANSVFTANKVGIGNITSSFNIQSLNNTITVNKAATLITVNNTTGLNNGTTNLTATLTDANGNPIEGKTVNFTVNGNSVGTATTDSNGVATLTYKLTQAGDFVVTASFAGDSNYLTSTGSGKLHVDPTANLYLDATSSNSNPLAGQEFLITYKLGNYGPDAAENVVITFIIPEGLECVEVSADSGRCSYDPTTRTVTWTLDNVPQGDPFLFLTVRAFRAGTFTLTPTISTATYNWKTGSQGIFNINIKPAVSSSNSSNTVNAATKTIDMQKTGANPIGLVLSILAILGGILLPRKK
;
A
#
# COMPACT_ATOMS: atom_id res chain seq x y z
N MET A 1 -1.59 -23.87 -3.32
CA MET A 1 -2.11 -24.89 -2.39
C MET A 1 -2.06 -24.26 -1.02
N THR A 2 -3.15 -23.63 -0.61
CA THR A 2 -3.14 -22.64 0.48
C THR A 2 -4.14 -23.10 1.54
N LEU A 3 -3.67 -23.21 2.78
CA LEU A 3 -4.44 -23.81 3.87
C LEU A 3 -5.58 -22.87 4.28
N ILE A 4 -6.83 -23.30 4.10
CA ILE A 4 -8.00 -22.55 4.56
C ILE A 4 -8.10 -22.71 6.07
N LEU A 5 -7.73 -21.66 6.80
CA LEU A 5 -7.95 -21.58 8.25
C LEU A 5 -9.42 -21.18 8.49
N LEU A 6 -10.30 -22.17 8.62
CA LEU A 6 -11.68 -21.95 9.05
C LEU A 6 -11.66 -21.43 10.49
N LEU A 7 -12.00 -20.14 10.65
CA LEU A 7 -12.04 -19.48 11.94
C LEU A 7 -13.33 -19.89 12.67
N PHE A 8 -13.29 -21.03 13.38
CA PHE A 8 -14.40 -21.46 14.22
C PHE A 8 -14.74 -20.38 15.25
N GLY A 9 -15.93 -19.78 15.12
CA GLY A 9 -16.48 -18.85 16.10
C GLY A 9 -16.82 -19.58 17.39
N LEU A 10 -15.84 -19.71 18.28
CA LEU A 10 -15.95 -20.47 19.53
C LEU A 10 -16.80 -19.71 20.57
N THR A 11 -18.11 -19.65 20.35
CA THR A 11 -19.07 -19.26 21.38
C THR A 11 -19.09 -20.32 22.46
N LEU A 12 -18.41 -20.04 23.58
CA LEU A 12 -18.35 -20.90 24.76
C LEU A 12 -19.70 -20.91 25.49
N LEU A 13 -20.70 -21.61 24.92
CA LEU A 13 -21.96 -21.87 25.61
C LEU A 13 -21.72 -22.83 26.77
N ILE A 14 -21.85 -22.31 27.99
CA ILE A 14 -22.03 -23.11 29.18
C ILE A 14 -23.39 -23.79 29.08
N PHE A 15 -23.41 -25.13 29.05
CA PHE A 15 -24.64 -25.91 28.94
C PHE A 15 -25.57 -25.64 30.13
N ILE A 16 -26.66 -24.91 29.88
CA ILE A 16 -27.82 -24.81 30.78
C ILE A 16 -28.90 -25.71 30.20
N ASN A 17 -29.03 -26.93 30.73
CA ASN A 17 -30.11 -27.84 30.36
C ASN A 17 -31.47 -27.25 30.78
N THR A 18 -32.26 -26.78 29.82
CA THR A 18 -33.67 -26.44 30.01
C THR A 18 -34.51 -27.72 30.07
N ALA A 19 -34.36 -28.47 31.16
CA ALA A 19 -35.08 -29.72 31.38
C ALA A 19 -36.59 -29.47 31.47
N SER A 20 -37.37 -30.14 30.61
CA SER A 20 -38.80 -30.32 30.83
C SER A 20 -39.03 -31.13 32.10
N ALA A 21 -39.92 -30.69 32.98
CA ALA A 21 -40.06 -31.26 34.32
C ALA A 21 -40.82 -32.60 34.31
N ALA A 22 -40.08 -33.70 34.26
CA ALA A 22 -40.53 -35.05 34.61
C ALA A 22 -39.67 -35.62 35.74
N ALA A 23 -40.24 -36.53 36.55
CA ALA A 23 -39.69 -36.90 37.86
C ALA A 23 -38.30 -37.57 37.81
N SER A 24 -37.49 -37.30 38.84
CA SER A 24 -36.13 -37.83 38.99
C SER A 24 -36.09 -39.34 39.21
N ALA A 25 -35.55 -40.07 38.23
CA ALA A 25 -34.71 -41.23 38.51
C ALA A 25 -33.26 -40.75 38.67
N ALA A 26 -32.43 -41.47 39.42
CA ALA A 26 -30.99 -41.19 39.43
C ALA A 26 -30.40 -41.50 38.05
N ASP A 27 -29.58 -40.60 37.49
CA ASP A 27 -29.11 -40.70 36.11
C ASP A 27 -28.38 -42.04 35.86
N ASN A 28 -28.99 -42.92 35.05
CA ASN A 28 -28.37 -44.19 34.68
C ASN A 28 -27.28 -43.94 33.63
N ILE A 29 -26.12 -43.47 34.10
CA ILE A 29 -24.94 -43.17 33.30
C ILE A 29 -24.02 -44.39 33.27
N ILE A 30 -23.66 -44.81 32.05
CA ILE A 30 -22.62 -45.81 31.78
C ILE A 30 -21.47 -45.12 31.06
N TYR A 31 -20.26 -45.21 31.62
CA TYR A 31 -19.05 -44.63 31.05
C TYR A 31 -18.30 -45.64 30.18
N VAL A 32 -17.67 -45.16 29.11
CA VAL A 32 -16.83 -45.95 28.20
C VAL A 32 -15.44 -45.33 28.09
N ASN A 33 -14.39 -46.15 28.15
CA ASN A 33 -13.02 -45.72 27.84
C ASN A 33 -12.27 -46.84 27.10
N GLY A 34 -11.90 -46.57 25.84
CA GLY A 34 -11.27 -47.56 24.95
C GLY A 34 -9.85 -48.00 25.35
N THR A 35 -9.23 -47.35 26.33
CA THR A 35 -7.84 -47.60 26.77
C THR A 35 -7.76 -48.17 28.19
N SER A 36 -8.65 -47.72 29.10
CA SER A 36 -8.63 -48.07 30.52
C SER A 36 -9.86 -48.81 31.04
N GLY A 37 -10.89 -48.99 30.20
CA GLY A 37 -12.12 -49.67 30.57
C GLY A 37 -12.05 -51.19 30.52
N ASN A 38 -13.06 -51.84 31.10
CA ASN A 38 -13.26 -53.28 31.04
C ASN A 38 -14.75 -53.61 30.98
N ASP A 39 -15.13 -54.45 30.01
CA ASP A 39 -16.52 -54.84 29.78
C ASP A 39 -17.12 -55.75 30.88
N THR A 40 -16.29 -56.27 31.79
CA THR A 40 -16.75 -56.98 33.00
C THR A 40 -17.07 -56.06 34.19
N TRP A 41 -16.74 -54.76 34.11
CA TRP A 41 -17.10 -53.79 35.14
C TRP A 41 -18.55 -53.30 34.98
N ASP A 42 -19.07 -52.63 36.00
CA ASP A 42 -20.45 -52.09 36.00
C ASP A 42 -20.65 -50.93 35.03
N GLY A 43 -19.59 -50.18 34.69
CA GLY A 43 -19.66 -48.98 33.87
C GLY A 43 -20.07 -47.72 34.66
N GLN A 44 -20.30 -47.78 35.97
CA GLN A 44 -20.93 -46.70 36.74
C GLN A 44 -19.98 -45.55 37.13
N ARG A 45 -18.69 -45.65 36.76
CA ARG A 45 -17.68 -44.60 37.01
C ARG A 45 -16.78 -44.41 35.80
N ALA A 46 -16.40 -43.16 35.51
CA ALA A 46 -15.44 -42.83 34.46
C ALA A 46 -14.00 -43.31 34.73
N ILE A 47 -13.66 -43.60 35.99
CA ILE A 47 -12.32 -44.04 36.42
C ILE A 47 -12.49 -45.19 37.42
N TRP A 48 -11.70 -46.26 37.22
CA TRP A 48 -11.66 -47.43 38.11
C TRP A 48 -11.26 -47.05 39.54
N ASN A 49 -12.05 -47.48 40.53
CA ASN A 49 -11.81 -47.20 41.95
C ASN A 49 -11.49 -48.45 42.80
N GLY A 50 -11.36 -49.63 42.19
CA GLY A 50 -11.20 -50.91 42.87
C GLY A 50 -12.47 -51.78 42.92
N THR A 51 -13.65 -51.24 42.63
CA THR A 51 -14.92 -51.99 42.54
C THR A 51 -15.78 -51.64 41.32
N SER A 52 -15.67 -50.41 40.81
CA SER A 52 -16.47 -49.83 39.73
C SER A 52 -15.59 -49.00 38.80
N GLY A 53 -15.89 -48.98 37.51
CA GLY A 53 -15.10 -48.31 36.46
C GLY A 53 -15.75 -48.44 35.08
N PRO A 54 -15.15 -47.83 34.03
CA PRO A 54 -15.79 -47.69 32.73
C PRO A 54 -15.78 -48.99 31.93
N LYS A 55 -16.76 -49.15 31.04
CA LYS A 55 -16.78 -50.19 30.01
C LYS A 55 -15.63 -49.97 29.02
N LEU A 56 -15.16 -51.04 28.38
CA LEU A 56 -14.17 -50.94 27.30
C LEU A 56 -14.84 -50.57 25.97
N THR A 57 -16.02 -51.13 25.70
CA THR A 57 -16.68 -51.03 24.40
C THR A 57 -18.05 -50.34 24.46
N ILE A 58 -18.37 -49.60 23.40
CA ILE A 58 -19.62 -48.85 23.30
C ILE A 58 -20.81 -49.82 23.28
N LYS A 59 -20.69 -50.97 22.60
CA LYS A 59 -21.76 -51.98 22.54
C LYS A 59 -22.09 -52.51 23.94
N ASN A 60 -21.09 -52.88 24.74
CA ASN A 60 -21.32 -53.37 26.10
C ASN A 60 -21.99 -52.30 26.98
N ALA A 61 -21.65 -51.03 26.78
CA ALA A 61 -22.33 -49.92 27.44
C ALA A 61 -23.79 -49.76 27.00
N THR A 62 -24.09 -49.81 25.70
CA THR A 62 -25.48 -49.77 25.19
C THR A 62 -26.29 -51.01 25.56
N ASP A 63 -25.65 -52.17 25.74
CA ASP A 63 -26.29 -53.38 26.27
C ASP A 63 -26.63 -53.17 27.77
N THR A 64 -25.69 -52.63 28.56
CA THR A 64 -25.79 -52.42 30.02
C THR A 64 -26.76 -51.29 30.43
N VAL A 65 -26.82 -50.20 29.66
CA VAL A 65 -27.62 -49.01 30.02
C VAL A 65 -29.13 -49.34 30.06
N THR A 66 -29.86 -48.80 31.05
CA THR A 66 -31.33 -48.92 31.08
C THR A 66 -31.96 -48.00 30.04
N THR A 67 -33.24 -48.22 29.69
CA THR A 67 -33.97 -47.30 28.82
C THR A 67 -34.02 -45.89 29.42
N GLY A 68 -33.90 -44.86 28.59
CA GLY A 68 -33.74 -43.46 28.96
C GLY A 68 -32.35 -43.07 29.51
N GLY A 69 -31.45 -44.03 29.74
CA GLY A 69 -30.13 -43.79 30.30
C GLY A 69 -29.11 -43.25 29.30
N THR A 70 -27.89 -42.96 29.79
CA THR A 70 -26.86 -42.22 29.06
C THR A 70 -25.56 -43.02 28.97
N VAL A 71 -25.00 -43.11 27.76
CA VAL A 71 -23.66 -43.66 27.50
C VAL A 71 -22.69 -42.50 27.27
N ASN A 72 -21.79 -42.26 28.23
CA ASN A 72 -20.76 -41.22 28.14
C ASN A 72 -19.45 -41.85 27.67
N ILE A 73 -19.02 -41.51 26.45
CA ILE A 73 -17.81 -42.05 25.81
C ILE A 73 -16.66 -41.05 26.00
N ALA A 74 -15.57 -41.49 26.62
CA ALA A 74 -14.37 -40.67 26.80
C ALA A 74 -13.68 -40.34 25.46
N GLU A 75 -12.70 -39.44 25.50
CA GLU A 75 -11.80 -39.20 24.36
C GLU A 75 -11.14 -40.51 23.86
N GLY A 76 -10.84 -40.56 22.55
CA GLY A 76 -10.20 -41.71 21.90
C GLY A 76 -10.87 -42.13 20.59
N THR A 77 -10.23 -43.07 19.90
CA THR A 77 -10.74 -43.70 18.67
C THR A 77 -11.28 -45.09 18.98
N TYR A 78 -12.57 -45.31 18.70
CA TYR A 78 -13.31 -46.53 18.99
C TYR A 78 -13.61 -47.28 17.69
N SER A 79 -13.08 -48.49 17.53
CA SER A 79 -13.24 -49.31 16.32
C SER A 79 -13.37 -50.79 16.66
N GLY A 80 -13.61 -51.63 15.65
CA GLY A 80 -13.81 -53.08 15.81
C GLY A 80 -15.20 -53.44 16.38
N SER A 81 -15.49 -54.74 16.45
CA SER A 81 -16.84 -55.29 16.67
C SER A 81 -17.51 -54.96 18.00
N GLY A 82 -16.78 -54.44 19.00
CA GLY A 82 -17.37 -53.87 20.22
C GLY A 82 -17.89 -52.43 20.07
N ASN A 83 -17.51 -51.74 19.01
CA ASN A 83 -17.76 -50.31 18.80
C ASN A 83 -18.51 -50.01 17.49
N THR A 84 -18.92 -51.06 16.77
CA THR A 84 -19.57 -51.00 15.45
C THR A 84 -20.71 -52.01 15.35
N ASN A 85 -21.60 -51.85 14.38
CA ASN A 85 -22.81 -52.65 14.16
C ASN A 85 -23.67 -52.80 15.43
N ILE A 86 -23.80 -51.69 16.18
CA ILE A 86 -24.52 -51.61 17.44
C ILE A 86 -26.01 -51.45 17.16
N ILE A 87 -26.79 -52.46 17.56
CA ILE A 87 -28.25 -52.48 17.44
C ILE A 87 -28.84 -51.82 18.70
N ILE A 88 -29.52 -50.68 18.53
CA ILE A 88 -30.19 -49.95 19.62
C ILE A 88 -31.68 -50.31 19.60
N ASN A 89 -32.17 -50.81 20.73
CA ASN A 89 -33.53 -51.35 20.94
C ASN A 89 -34.15 -50.88 22.28
N LYS A 90 -33.77 -49.67 22.70
CA LYS A 90 -34.20 -48.97 23.91
C LYS A 90 -33.99 -47.48 23.68
N ASP A 91 -34.66 -46.61 24.43
CA ASP A 91 -34.33 -45.19 24.42
C ASP A 91 -32.98 -44.98 25.11
N LEU A 92 -32.10 -44.14 24.56
CA LEU A 92 -30.83 -43.79 25.22
C LEU A 92 -30.20 -42.51 24.66
N ASN A 93 -29.26 -41.97 25.43
CA ASN A 93 -28.34 -40.89 25.01
C ASN A 93 -26.93 -41.46 24.78
N ILE A 94 -26.22 -40.97 23.77
CA ILE A 94 -24.80 -41.22 23.53
C ILE A 94 -24.08 -39.88 23.46
N ASN A 95 -23.15 -39.64 24.37
CA ASN A 95 -22.37 -38.39 24.41
C ASN A 95 -20.88 -38.71 24.22
N GLY A 96 -20.21 -38.02 23.30
CA GLY A 96 -18.76 -37.94 23.27
C GLY A 96 -18.21 -36.83 24.16
N ALA A 97 -16.89 -36.80 24.31
CA ALA A 97 -16.17 -35.70 24.98
C ALA A 97 -16.06 -34.44 24.09
N GLY A 98 -16.19 -34.60 22.78
CA GLY A 98 -16.13 -33.52 21.80
C GLY A 98 -15.93 -34.03 20.37
N ILE A 99 -16.30 -33.22 19.39
CA ILE A 99 -16.35 -33.59 17.97
C ILE A 99 -15.00 -34.10 17.41
N ASP A 100 -13.88 -33.50 17.83
CA ASP A 100 -12.52 -33.94 17.47
C ASP A 100 -11.81 -34.74 18.60
N GLN A 101 -12.54 -35.15 19.65
CA GLN A 101 -12.01 -35.91 20.80
C GLN A 101 -12.50 -37.36 20.83
N THR A 102 -13.80 -37.60 20.57
CA THR A 102 -14.40 -38.94 20.54
C THR A 102 -14.70 -39.31 19.09
N ILE A 103 -14.03 -40.35 18.58
CA ILE A 103 -14.11 -40.78 17.18
C ILE A 103 -14.57 -42.23 17.14
N ILE A 104 -15.74 -42.50 16.54
CA ILE A 104 -16.21 -43.87 16.27
C ILE A 104 -15.93 -44.22 14.81
N ASN A 105 -15.17 -45.28 14.56
CA ASN A 105 -14.55 -45.57 13.26
C ASN A 105 -14.98 -46.94 12.72
N GLY A 106 -15.71 -46.93 11.61
CA GLY A 106 -16.24 -48.13 10.91
C GLY A 106 -15.21 -48.88 10.08
N THR A 107 -13.98 -48.34 9.96
CA THR A 107 -12.82 -48.96 9.28
C THR A 107 -13.13 -49.47 7.87
N ASP A 108 -13.95 -48.74 7.12
CA ASP A 108 -14.35 -49.06 5.75
C ASP A 108 -14.94 -50.48 5.56
N SER A 109 -15.57 -51.00 6.62
CA SER A 109 -16.03 -52.40 6.65
C SER A 109 -17.45 -52.61 7.17
N THR A 110 -18.01 -51.67 7.95
CA THR A 110 -19.30 -51.89 8.61
C THR A 110 -20.04 -50.61 9.02
N ARG A 111 -21.34 -50.78 9.30
CA ARG A 111 -22.26 -49.83 9.94
C ARG A 111 -21.81 -49.53 11.37
N ILE A 112 -22.11 -48.35 11.90
CA ILE A 112 -21.89 -48.05 13.33
C ILE A 112 -23.14 -48.35 14.15
N PHE A 113 -24.26 -47.73 13.81
CA PHE A 113 -25.52 -47.86 14.55
C PHE A 113 -26.68 -48.35 13.67
N TYR A 114 -27.53 -49.20 14.23
CA TYR A 114 -28.85 -49.53 13.72
C TYR A 114 -29.89 -49.19 14.79
N ILE A 115 -30.83 -48.30 14.49
CA ILE A 115 -31.86 -47.86 15.43
C ILE A 115 -33.18 -48.53 15.05
N ASN A 116 -33.73 -49.35 15.95
CA ASN A 116 -34.99 -50.05 15.74
C ASN A 116 -36.19 -49.08 15.74
N PRO A 117 -37.32 -49.46 15.11
CA PRO A 117 -38.58 -48.73 15.21
C PRO A 117 -39.02 -48.50 16.65
N GLY A 118 -39.58 -47.31 16.92
CA GLY A 118 -40.24 -46.97 18.18
C GLY A 118 -39.34 -46.46 19.31
N TYR A 119 -38.02 -46.38 19.12
CA TYR A 119 -37.08 -45.88 20.15
C TYR A 119 -36.53 -44.50 19.81
N THR A 120 -36.27 -43.69 20.85
CA THR A 120 -35.61 -42.38 20.74
C THR A 120 -34.14 -42.47 21.12
N VAL A 121 -33.26 -42.05 20.21
CA VAL A 121 -31.81 -42.07 20.38
C VAL A 121 -31.25 -40.67 20.17
N ASN A 122 -30.53 -40.16 21.16
CA ASN A 122 -29.85 -38.86 21.09
C ASN A 122 -28.34 -39.10 20.98
N ILE A 123 -27.68 -38.54 19.96
CA ILE A 123 -26.23 -38.67 19.74
C ILE A 123 -25.58 -37.29 19.71
N ASN A 124 -24.67 -37.01 20.64
CA ASN A 124 -24.13 -35.68 20.89
C ASN A 124 -22.59 -35.65 20.90
N GLY A 125 -21.99 -34.63 20.28
CA GLY A 125 -20.60 -34.24 20.55
C GLY A 125 -19.51 -35.24 20.15
N LEU A 126 -19.63 -35.89 18.99
CA LEU A 126 -18.64 -36.88 18.52
C LEU A 126 -18.47 -36.92 16.99
N THR A 127 -17.34 -37.48 16.51
CA THR A 127 -17.15 -37.85 15.11
C THR A 127 -17.55 -39.31 14.90
N ILE A 128 -18.28 -39.56 13.81
CA ILE A 128 -18.44 -40.89 13.20
C ILE A 128 -17.75 -40.88 11.83
N THR A 129 -16.88 -41.86 11.60
CA THR A 129 -15.99 -41.89 10.42
C THR A 129 -15.85 -43.27 9.78
N ASN A 130 -15.63 -43.31 8.47
CA ASN A 130 -15.39 -44.51 7.67
C ASN A 130 -16.45 -45.63 7.86
N GLY A 131 -17.70 -45.24 8.14
CA GLY A 131 -18.83 -46.16 8.19
C GLY A 131 -19.16 -46.68 6.79
N LYS A 132 -19.40 -47.98 6.64
CA LYS A 132 -19.63 -48.59 5.32
C LYS A 132 -20.69 -49.68 5.35
N SER A 133 -21.76 -49.51 4.57
CA SER A 133 -22.85 -50.48 4.49
C SER A 133 -23.70 -50.37 3.23
N ASP A 134 -24.67 -51.26 3.07
CA ASP A 134 -25.63 -51.32 1.97
C ASP A 134 -26.60 -50.11 1.95
N LEU A 135 -27.12 -49.79 3.14
CA LEU A 135 -27.89 -48.60 3.50
C LEU A 135 -27.17 -47.89 4.66
N GLY A 136 -27.25 -46.57 4.78
CA GLY A 136 -26.90 -45.83 6.00
C GLY A 136 -25.48 -46.11 6.49
N GLY A 137 -24.47 -45.71 5.72
CA GLY A 137 -23.08 -46.19 5.88
C GLY A 137 -22.56 -46.07 7.31
N ALA A 138 -22.86 -44.97 8.02
CA ALA A 138 -22.67 -44.87 9.46
C ALA A 138 -23.91 -45.34 10.25
N ILE A 139 -25.10 -44.83 9.93
CA ILE A 139 -26.33 -45.09 10.70
C ILE A 139 -27.50 -45.45 9.76
N LEU A 140 -28.21 -46.52 10.11
CA LEU A 140 -29.56 -46.80 9.59
C LEU A 140 -30.57 -46.59 10.72
N ASN A 141 -31.52 -45.68 10.48
CA ASN A 141 -32.53 -45.26 11.44
C ASN A 141 -33.93 -45.71 10.99
N TYR A 142 -34.64 -46.43 11.86
CA TYR A 142 -36.10 -46.64 11.76
C TYR A 142 -36.86 -46.06 12.96
N GLY A 143 -36.17 -45.44 13.92
CA GLY A 143 -36.74 -44.83 15.11
C GLY A 143 -36.74 -43.30 15.05
N ASN A 144 -36.60 -42.67 16.20
CA ASN A 144 -36.48 -41.22 16.36
C ASN A 144 -35.02 -40.88 16.72
N LEU A 145 -34.24 -40.42 15.74
CA LEU A 145 -32.82 -40.09 15.90
C LEU A 145 -32.65 -38.57 16.00
N ASN A 146 -32.15 -38.10 17.14
CA ASN A 146 -31.68 -36.73 17.32
C ASN A 146 -30.14 -36.73 17.34
N VAL A 147 -29.54 -35.80 16.59
CA VAL A 147 -28.09 -35.66 16.44
C VAL A 147 -27.71 -34.21 16.67
N ASP A 148 -26.77 -33.93 17.57
CA ASP A 148 -26.31 -32.56 17.85
C ASP A 148 -24.78 -32.48 17.99
N TYR A 149 -24.17 -31.39 17.52
CA TYR A 149 -22.70 -31.15 17.55
C TYR A 149 -21.85 -32.35 17.08
N CYS A 150 -22.31 -33.09 16.07
CA CYS A 150 -21.65 -34.30 15.56
C CYS A 150 -21.02 -34.09 14.18
N LYS A 151 -20.11 -34.98 13.80
CA LYS A 151 -19.45 -34.98 12.48
C LYS A 151 -19.53 -36.35 11.82
N PHE A 152 -20.03 -36.39 10.60
CA PHE A 152 -20.07 -37.60 9.76
C PHE A 152 -19.10 -37.40 8.61
N THR A 153 -18.08 -38.25 8.51
CA THR A 153 -17.05 -38.06 7.49
C THR A 153 -16.49 -39.35 6.91
N LYS A 154 -16.30 -39.36 5.58
CA LYS A 154 -15.75 -40.51 4.83
C LYS A 154 -16.59 -41.78 4.92
N CYS A 155 -17.85 -41.64 5.30
CA CYS A 155 -18.79 -42.76 5.29
C CYS A 155 -19.24 -43.04 3.85
N THR A 156 -19.50 -44.31 3.53
CA THR A 156 -19.73 -44.79 2.15
C THR A 156 -20.86 -45.82 2.06
N THR A 157 -21.52 -45.89 0.91
CA THR A 157 -22.45 -47.00 0.58
C THR A 157 -21.75 -48.11 -0.21
N THR A 158 -22.30 -49.33 -0.22
CA THR A 158 -21.74 -50.48 -0.95
C THR A 158 -22.65 -51.09 -2.01
N TYR A 159 -23.94 -50.71 -2.08
CA TYR A 159 -24.93 -51.43 -2.88
C TYR A 159 -25.91 -50.51 -3.62
N TYR A 160 -26.54 -51.04 -4.68
CA TYR A 160 -27.28 -50.29 -5.70
C TYR A 160 -28.71 -49.85 -5.30
N ILE A 161 -28.94 -49.44 -4.05
CA ILE A 161 -30.27 -49.12 -3.51
C ILE A 161 -30.62 -47.64 -3.72
N MET A 162 -31.89 -47.34 -4.00
CA MET A 162 -32.42 -45.99 -4.25
C MET A 162 -32.47 -45.06 -3.01
N CYS A 163 -32.01 -45.50 -1.85
CA CYS A 163 -31.90 -44.66 -0.65
C CYS A 163 -30.67 -45.03 0.16
N GLY A 164 -29.51 -45.00 -0.50
CA GLY A 164 -28.25 -45.48 0.04
C GLY A 164 -27.80 -44.77 1.31
N GLY A 165 -27.77 -43.42 1.33
CA GLY A 165 -27.41 -42.61 2.50
C GLY A 165 -26.00 -42.91 3.04
N SER A 166 -24.95 -42.33 2.44
CA SER A 166 -23.56 -42.72 2.78
C SER A 166 -23.17 -42.43 4.23
N ALA A 167 -23.72 -41.40 4.88
CA ALA A 167 -23.68 -41.25 6.33
C ALA A 167 -24.92 -41.87 7.00
N ILE A 168 -26.11 -41.35 6.68
CA ILE A 168 -27.36 -41.72 7.35
C ILE A 168 -28.41 -42.13 6.31
N ALA A 169 -29.09 -43.25 6.57
CA ALA A 169 -30.35 -43.60 5.92
C ALA A 169 -31.46 -43.62 6.97
N SER A 170 -32.51 -42.83 6.77
CA SER A 170 -33.70 -42.78 7.64
C SER A 170 -34.88 -43.40 6.90
N GLY A 171 -35.42 -44.50 7.42
CA GLY A 171 -36.45 -45.32 6.77
C GLY A 171 -37.88 -44.78 6.93
N ASP A 172 -38.84 -45.57 6.47
CA ASP A 172 -40.27 -45.31 6.56
C ASP A 172 -40.71 -45.06 8.01
N TYR A 173 -41.53 -44.04 8.22
CA TYR A 173 -42.04 -43.58 9.53
C TYR A 173 -40.99 -43.18 10.57
N ALA A 174 -39.69 -43.17 10.21
CA ALA A 174 -38.62 -42.71 11.06
C ALA A 174 -38.59 -41.18 11.16
N THR A 175 -38.05 -40.66 12.26
CA THR A 175 -37.75 -39.22 12.43
C THR A 175 -36.24 -39.03 12.55
N LEU A 176 -35.70 -38.04 11.85
CA LEU A 176 -34.30 -37.64 11.91
C LEU A 176 -34.20 -36.14 12.15
N ASN A 177 -33.71 -35.73 13.32
CA ASN A 177 -33.43 -34.33 13.62
C ASN A 177 -31.91 -34.16 13.78
N VAL A 178 -31.30 -33.29 12.96
CA VAL A 178 -29.86 -33.02 13.01
C VAL A 178 -29.62 -31.54 13.24
N LYS A 179 -28.80 -31.21 14.24
CA LYS A 179 -28.46 -29.84 14.62
C LYS A 179 -26.95 -29.63 14.70
N ASN A 180 -26.49 -28.43 14.37
CA ASN A 180 -25.12 -27.94 14.61
C ASN A 180 -24.00 -28.91 14.16
N SER A 181 -24.25 -29.69 13.09
CA SER A 181 -23.46 -30.87 12.73
C SER A 181 -22.86 -30.79 11.33
N ILE A 182 -21.76 -31.51 11.11
CA ILE A 182 -20.93 -31.43 9.90
C ILE A 182 -20.98 -32.75 9.13
N PHE A 183 -21.31 -32.70 7.84
CA PHE A 183 -21.21 -33.82 6.90
C PHE A 183 -20.11 -33.51 5.88
N LEU A 184 -18.96 -34.20 5.99
CA LEU A 184 -17.73 -33.88 5.26
C LEU A 184 -17.19 -35.09 4.46
N GLU A 185 -17.00 -34.95 3.15
CA GLU A 185 -16.33 -35.98 2.31
C GLU A 185 -17.00 -37.37 2.35
N ASN A 186 -18.32 -37.46 2.48
CA ASN A 186 -19.05 -38.74 2.41
C ASN A 186 -19.41 -39.08 0.95
N ASP A 187 -19.40 -40.38 0.58
CA ASP A 187 -19.52 -40.82 -0.82
C ASP A 187 -20.62 -41.89 -1.05
N ALA A 188 -21.61 -41.55 -1.85
CA ALA A 188 -22.72 -42.38 -2.34
C ALA A 188 -22.73 -42.52 -3.89
N ILE A 189 -21.57 -42.55 -4.54
CA ILE A 189 -21.46 -42.86 -5.98
C ILE A 189 -21.85 -44.31 -6.30
N SER A 190 -21.56 -45.24 -5.38
CA SER A 190 -21.80 -46.68 -5.56
C SER A 190 -23.27 -47.03 -5.76
N SER A 191 -24.22 -46.19 -5.32
CA SER A 191 -25.65 -46.39 -5.57
C SER A 191 -26.12 -45.73 -6.89
N LEU A 192 -25.93 -46.44 -8.00
CA LEU A 192 -26.31 -46.08 -9.39
C LEU A 192 -27.79 -45.69 -9.62
N SER A 193 -28.65 -45.75 -8.60
CA SER A 193 -30.10 -45.55 -8.70
C SER A 193 -30.57 -44.29 -7.95
N ALA A 194 -30.03 -44.01 -6.76
CA ALA A 194 -30.15 -42.72 -6.06
C ALA A 194 -29.13 -42.58 -4.91
N GLY A 195 -28.88 -41.34 -4.46
CA GLY A 195 -27.71 -40.98 -3.65
C GLY A 195 -28.02 -40.46 -2.23
N GLY A 196 -27.49 -39.28 -1.90
CA GLY A 196 -27.56 -38.68 -0.57
C GLY A 196 -26.41 -39.10 0.37
N THR A 197 -25.84 -38.12 1.07
CA THR A 197 -25.10 -38.37 2.32
C THR A 197 -26.08 -38.68 3.44
N ILE A 198 -27.16 -37.90 3.51
CA ILE A 198 -28.41 -38.32 4.14
C ILE A 198 -29.33 -38.81 3.01
N CYS A 199 -29.91 -40.00 3.16
CA CYS A 199 -31.17 -40.32 2.49
C CYS A 199 -32.30 -40.43 3.51
N THR A 200 -33.48 -39.92 3.18
CA THR A 200 -34.68 -40.07 4.00
C THR A 200 -35.88 -40.61 3.21
N ASN A 201 -36.64 -41.45 3.89
CA ASN A 201 -37.97 -41.93 3.51
C ASN A 201 -39.03 -41.56 4.58
N GLY A 202 -38.60 -40.94 5.70
CA GLY A 202 -39.42 -40.40 6.78
C GLY A 202 -39.15 -38.91 6.99
N THR A 203 -39.64 -38.34 8.10
CA THR A 203 -39.52 -36.90 8.38
C THR A 203 -38.09 -36.54 8.80
N THR A 204 -37.49 -35.54 8.15
CA THR A 204 -36.15 -35.02 8.47
C THR A 204 -36.15 -33.52 8.75
N THR A 205 -35.51 -33.11 9.84
CA THR A 205 -35.22 -31.71 10.19
C THR A 205 -33.70 -31.49 10.25
N LEU A 206 -33.19 -30.49 9.55
CA LEU A 206 -31.78 -30.08 9.57
C LEU A 206 -31.67 -28.62 10.02
N GLU A 207 -30.84 -28.32 11.02
CA GLU A 207 -30.69 -26.97 11.58
C GLU A 207 -29.21 -26.63 11.80
N ASN A 208 -28.74 -25.50 11.25
CA ASN A 208 -27.34 -25.04 11.39
C ASN A 208 -26.30 -26.11 10.95
N CYS A 209 -26.58 -26.89 9.91
CA CYS A 209 -25.72 -28.00 9.48
C CYS A 209 -24.87 -27.66 8.25
N ASP A 210 -23.60 -28.08 8.27
CA ASP A 210 -22.63 -27.86 7.20
C ASP A 210 -22.41 -29.14 6.38
N PHE A 211 -22.79 -29.11 5.10
CA PHE A 211 -22.57 -30.19 4.12
C PHE A 211 -21.45 -29.79 3.17
N LEU A 212 -20.28 -30.40 3.36
CA LEU A 212 -19.00 -30.00 2.77
C LEU A 212 -18.43 -31.11 1.86
N ASN A 213 -18.21 -30.79 0.58
CA ASN A 213 -17.52 -31.66 -0.38
C ASN A 213 -18.12 -33.09 -0.52
N ASN A 214 -19.41 -33.29 -0.19
CA ASN A 214 -20.00 -34.63 -0.28
C ASN A 214 -20.33 -35.01 -1.73
N LEU A 215 -20.41 -36.31 -1.98
CA LEU A 215 -20.39 -36.89 -3.31
C LEU A 215 -21.47 -37.98 -3.43
N ALA A 216 -22.29 -37.94 -4.48
CA ALA A 216 -23.35 -38.93 -4.69
C ALA A 216 -23.72 -39.14 -6.16
N TRP A 217 -24.59 -40.12 -6.43
CA TRP A 217 -25.21 -40.28 -7.75
C TRP A 217 -26.22 -39.16 -8.09
N SER A 218 -27.28 -39.02 -7.30
CA SER A 218 -28.24 -37.90 -7.30
C SER A 218 -28.35 -37.34 -5.88
N GLY A 219 -28.44 -36.03 -5.71
CA GLY A 219 -28.47 -35.42 -4.37
C GLY A 219 -27.13 -35.54 -3.65
N GLY A 220 -26.15 -34.69 -3.98
CA GLY A 220 -24.78 -34.78 -3.45
C GLY A 220 -24.70 -34.73 -1.92
N ALA A 221 -25.59 -33.95 -1.29
CA ALA A 221 -25.76 -33.90 0.16
C ALA A 221 -26.98 -34.72 0.62
N ILE A 222 -28.15 -34.54 -0.01
CA ILE A 222 -29.43 -35.07 0.48
C ILE A 222 -30.23 -35.73 -0.66
N PHE A 223 -30.78 -36.91 -0.37
CA PHE A 223 -31.81 -37.53 -1.21
C PHE A 223 -33.09 -37.76 -0.40
N VAL A 224 -34.24 -37.32 -0.91
CA VAL A 224 -35.55 -37.65 -0.36
C VAL A 224 -36.20 -38.68 -1.27
N LEU A 225 -36.44 -39.89 -0.75
CA LEU A 225 -37.27 -40.89 -1.42
C LEU A 225 -38.75 -40.63 -1.12
N SER A 226 -39.07 -40.33 0.14
CA SER A 226 -40.39 -39.89 0.62
C SER A 226 -40.24 -39.18 1.97
N GLY A 227 -41.35 -38.66 2.51
CA GLY A 227 -41.37 -37.93 3.77
C GLY A 227 -41.01 -36.46 3.61
N ASP A 228 -41.37 -35.67 4.62
CA ASP A 228 -41.13 -34.22 4.64
C ASP A 228 -39.69 -33.91 5.03
N LEU A 229 -39.11 -32.88 4.42
CA LEU A 229 -37.78 -32.38 4.76
C LEU A 229 -37.82 -30.87 5.00
N SER A 230 -37.33 -30.50 6.18
CA SER A 230 -37.07 -29.12 6.58
C SER A 230 -35.57 -28.90 6.74
N ALA A 231 -35.02 -27.84 6.16
CA ALA A 231 -33.62 -27.47 6.30
C ALA A 231 -33.47 -25.96 6.55
N TYR A 232 -32.84 -25.62 7.67
CA TYR A 232 -32.79 -24.27 8.23
C TYR A 232 -31.35 -23.87 8.49
N ASN A 233 -30.92 -22.70 8.00
CA ASN A 233 -29.58 -22.13 8.24
C ASN A 233 -28.43 -23.10 7.87
N CYS A 234 -28.63 -24.00 6.91
CA CYS A 234 -27.64 -25.00 6.52
C CYS A 234 -26.72 -24.48 5.40
N LYS A 235 -25.45 -24.86 5.40
CA LYS A 235 -24.51 -24.53 4.32
C LYS A 235 -24.23 -25.73 3.45
N PHE A 236 -24.48 -25.62 2.15
CA PHE A 236 -24.21 -26.65 1.16
C PHE A 236 -23.07 -26.17 0.25
N ILE A 237 -21.86 -26.68 0.49
CA ILE A 237 -20.62 -26.18 -0.10
C ILE A 237 -19.90 -27.30 -0.88
N ASN A 238 -19.64 -27.07 -2.16
CA ASN A 238 -18.93 -27.97 -3.09
C ASN A 238 -19.55 -29.39 -3.25
N ASN A 239 -20.81 -29.62 -2.86
CA ASN A 239 -21.43 -30.95 -2.97
C ASN A 239 -21.66 -31.31 -4.44
N THR A 240 -21.44 -32.58 -4.77
CA THR A 240 -21.39 -33.05 -6.16
C THR A 240 -22.30 -34.25 -6.39
N ALA A 241 -23.23 -34.13 -7.34
CA ALA A 241 -23.99 -35.25 -7.89
C ALA A 241 -23.45 -35.66 -9.26
N GLN A 242 -23.46 -36.96 -9.58
CA GLN A 242 -23.15 -37.42 -10.94
C GLN A 242 -24.24 -37.02 -11.94
N THR A 243 -25.53 -37.05 -11.55
CA THR A 243 -26.63 -36.98 -12.52
C THR A 243 -27.61 -35.81 -12.38
N ARG A 244 -27.90 -35.31 -11.17
CA ARG A 244 -28.85 -34.20 -10.91
C ARG A 244 -28.88 -33.81 -9.44
N GLY A 245 -29.21 -32.55 -9.15
CA GLY A 245 -29.33 -32.03 -7.80
C GLY A 245 -28.01 -32.13 -7.04
N GLY A 246 -27.05 -31.27 -7.37
CA GLY A 246 -25.72 -31.27 -6.75
C GLY A 246 -25.76 -31.17 -5.22
N VAL A 247 -26.81 -30.55 -4.67
CA VAL A 247 -27.18 -30.66 -3.25
C VAL A 247 -28.26 -31.71 -3.03
N MET A 248 -29.43 -31.53 -3.64
CA MET A 248 -30.67 -32.21 -3.24
C MET A 248 -31.43 -32.81 -4.43
N THR A 249 -31.93 -34.03 -4.26
CA THR A 249 -32.99 -34.59 -5.12
C THR A 249 -34.19 -35.01 -4.29
N ILE A 250 -35.38 -34.60 -4.73
CA ILE A 250 -36.68 -34.96 -4.15
C ILE A 250 -37.37 -35.94 -5.11
N TYR A 251 -37.76 -37.12 -4.63
CA TYR A 251 -38.27 -38.22 -5.46
C TYR A 251 -39.71 -38.67 -5.08
N THR A 252 -40.48 -37.75 -4.51
CA THR A 252 -41.90 -37.90 -4.12
C THR A 252 -42.74 -36.73 -4.67
N ASP A 253 -44.06 -36.89 -4.73
CA ASP A 253 -45.05 -35.93 -5.27
C ASP A 253 -45.99 -35.31 -4.22
N SER A 254 -45.96 -35.78 -2.97
CA SER A 254 -47.03 -35.59 -1.98
C SER A 254 -46.54 -35.13 -0.60
N ASN A 255 -45.32 -34.58 -0.51
CA ASN A 255 -44.69 -34.10 0.73
C ASN A 255 -44.36 -32.60 0.70
N SER A 256 -44.05 -32.05 1.88
CA SER A 256 -43.67 -30.65 2.09
C SER A 256 -42.14 -30.50 2.23
N PHE A 257 -41.57 -29.59 1.43
CA PHE A 257 -40.15 -29.28 1.42
C PHE A 257 -39.92 -27.81 1.78
N ASN A 258 -39.29 -27.56 2.93
CA ASN A 258 -39.13 -26.22 3.50
C ASN A 258 -37.65 -25.92 3.73
N ILE A 259 -37.02 -25.25 2.77
CA ILE A 259 -35.57 -25.01 2.76
C ILE A 259 -35.35 -23.51 2.89
N HIS A 260 -34.97 -23.00 4.06
CA HIS A 260 -34.82 -21.55 4.26
C HIS A 260 -33.54 -21.12 4.97
N GLY A 261 -33.09 -19.89 4.70
CA GLY A 261 -31.88 -19.32 5.30
C GLY A 261 -30.58 -20.06 4.95
N CYS A 262 -30.60 -20.96 3.97
CA CYS A 262 -29.48 -21.82 3.62
C CYS A 262 -28.58 -21.20 2.54
N ALA A 263 -27.31 -21.60 2.51
CA ALA A 263 -26.34 -21.12 1.52
C ALA A 263 -25.93 -22.22 0.53
N PHE A 264 -26.14 -21.98 -0.77
CA PHE A 264 -25.80 -22.89 -1.87
C PHE A 264 -24.55 -22.39 -2.61
N ILE A 265 -23.39 -22.96 -2.29
CA ILE A 265 -22.08 -22.48 -2.76
C ILE A 265 -21.36 -23.57 -3.55
N ASN A 266 -21.07 -23.27 -4.83
CA ASN A 266 -20.23 -24.08 -5.72
C ASN A 266 -20.67 -25.57 -5.88
N ASN A 267 -21.94 -25.90 -5.64
CA ASN A 267 -22.44 -27.26 -5.82
C ASN A 267 -22.59 -27.60 -7.32
N ILE A 268 -22.42 -28.88 -7.67
CA ILE A 268 -22.29 -29.35 -9.06
C ILE A 268 -23.18 -30.57 -9.30
N ALA A 269 -23.96 -30.57 -10.37
CA ALA A 269 -24.45 -31.78 -11.00
C ALA A 269 -23.69 -32.01 -12.33
N ARG A 270 -23.01 -33.15 -12.47
CA ARG A 270 -22.07 -33.39 -13.58
C ARG A 270 -22.74 -33.66 -14.94
N ASN A 271 -24.03 -33.99 -14.96
CA ASN A 271 -24.79 -34.15 -16.19
C ASN A 271 -25.31 -32.77 -16.67
N THR A 272 -24.94 -32.39 -17.89
CA THR A 272 -25.23 -31.07 -18.48
C THR A 272 -26.72 -30.79 -18.75
N ALA A 273 -27.59 -31.80 -18.63
CA ALA A 273 -29.04 -31.65 -18.72
C ALA A 273 -29.74 -31.48 -17.34
N SER A 274 -29.00 -31.18 -16.27
CA SER A 274 -29.51 -31.21 -14.89
C SER A 274 -29.16 -29.96 -14.07
N THR A 275 -29.77 -29.82 -12.89
CA THR A 275 -29.60 -28.66 -12.01
C THR A 275 -28.61 -28.87 -10.86
N ASN A 276 -27.85 -27.81 -10.55
CA ASN A 276 -26.74 -27.84 -9.59
C ASN A 276 -27.15 -27.83 -8.11
N ASN A 277 -28.32 -27.29 -7.74
CA ASN A 277 -28.74 -27.20 -6.34
C ASN A 277 -29.84 -28.22 -6.04
N ILE A 278 -31.09 -27.94 -6.44
CA ILE A 278 -32.27 -28.75 -6.11
C ILE A 278 -32.90 -29.34 -7.38
N ASN A 279 -33.35 -30.59 -7.29
CA ASN A 279 -34.04 -31.31 -8.36
C ASN A 279 -35.32 -31.99 -7.80
N ASN A 280 -36.48 -31.37 -8.05
CA ASN A 280 -37.84 -31.80 -7.68
C ASN A 280 -38.67 -32.15 -8.95
N PRO A 281 -38.35 -33.26 -9.65
CA PRO A 281 -38.96 -33.65 -10.93
C PRO A 281 -40.46 -33.98 -10.86
N PHE A 282 -40.99 -34.27 -9.66
CA PHE A 282 -42.40 -34.58 -9.46
C PHE A 282 -43.25 -33.36 -9.08
N ASN A 283 -42.61 -32.20 -8.83
CA ASN A 283 -43.29 -30.95 -8.45
C ASN A 283 -44.05 -31.04 -7.11
N SER A 284 -43.47 -31.74 -6.12
CA SER A 284 -43.90 -31.64 -4.70
C SER A 284 -43.87 -30.18 -4.22
N TYR A 285 -44.62 -29.88 -3.15
CA TYR A 285 -44.61 -28.56 -2.52
C TYR A 285 -43.19 -28.18 -2.06
N LEU A 286 -42.66 -27.09 -2.61
CA LEU A 286 -41.29 -26.64 -2.41
C LEU A 286 -41.27 -25.15 -2.07
N ASN A 287 -41.08 -24.87 -0.78
CA ASN A 287 -40.70 -23.57 -0.22
C ASN A 287 -39.18 -23.48 -0.18
N ILE A 288 -38.65 -22.39 -0.75
CA ILE A 288 -37.21 -22.13 -0.86
C ILE A 288 -36.84 -20.67 -0.53
N THR A 289 -37.50 -20.06 0.46
CA THR A 289 -37.31 -18.65 0.84
C THR A 289 -35.94 -18.36 1.47
N ASP A 290 -35.50 -17.11 1.37
CA ASP A 290 -34.40 -16.52 2.15
C ASP A 290 -33.04 -17.23 2.03
N ASN A 291 -32.83 -17.98 0.93
CA ASN A 291 -31.58 -18.69 0.66
C ASN A 291 -30.58 -17.84 -0.13
N TRP A 292 -29.28 -18.13 -0.02
CA TRP A 292 -28.26 -17.62 -0.95
C TRP A 292 -28.00 -18.62 -2.07
N TRP A 293 -28.22 -18.20 -3.32
CA TRP A 293 -28.11 -19.05 -4.52
C TRP A 293 -26.81 -18.89 -5.32
N GLY A 294 -25.80 -18.24 -4.74
CA GLY A 294 -24.56 -17.87 -5.46
C GLY A 294 -24.69 -16.61 -6.32
N SER A 295 -25.88 -16.02 -6.46
CA SER A 295 -26.09 -14.72 -7.11
C SER A 295 -27.41 -14.05 -6.74
N ASN A 296 -27.54 -12.77 -7.11
CA ASN A 296 -28.76 -11.97 -7.01
C ASN A 296 -29.84 -12.40 -8.01
N SER A 297 -29.54 -13.31 -8.94
CA SER A 297 -30.47 -13.87 -9.93
C SER A 297 -31.22 -15.10 -9.42
N GLY A 298 -31.38 -15.22 -8.09
CA GLY A 298 -32.03 -16.36 -7.46
C GLY A 298 -33.51 -16.53 -7.86
N PRO A 299 -34.11 -17.69 -7.50
CA PRO A 299 -33.45 -18.94 -7.14
C PRO A 299 -32.79 -19.61 -8.37
N THR A 300 -31.49 -19.91 -8.30
CA THR A 300 -30.75 -20.54 -9.42
C THR A 300 -30.46 -22.02 -9.18
N GLY A 301 -30.42 -22.81 -10.26
CA GLY A 301 -30.09 -24.23 -10.17
C GLY A 301 -31.15 -25.07 -9.45
N VAL A 302 -32.41 -24.66 -9.52
CA VAL A 302 -33.60 -25.40 -9.04
C VAL A 302 -34.37 -25.95 -10.24
N TYR A 303 -34.84 -27.18 -10.15
CA TYR A 303 -35.81 -27.79 -11.09
C TYR A 303 -37.02 -28.31 -10.33
N GLY A 304 -38.20 -28.13 -10.90
CA GLY A 304 -39.51 -28.39 -10.28
C GLY A 304 -40.31 -27.10 -10.08
N LEU A 305 -41.60 -27.22 -9.74
CA LEU A 305 -42.41 -26.07 -9.34
C LEU A 305 -41.97 -25.54 -7.96
N ILE A 306 -41.73 -24.23 -7.90
CA ILE A 306 -41.60 -23.45 -6.66
C ILE A 306 -43.03 -23.10 -6.23
N SER A 307 -43.33 -23.23 -4.94
CA SER A 307 -44.71 -23.21 -4.45
C SER A 307 -45.12 -21.91 -3.72
N ASP A 308 -44.22 -20.94 -3.66
CA ASP A 308 -44.40 -19.65 -3.01
C ASP A 308 -43.75 -18.49 -3.78
N GLY A 309 -44.00 -17.26 -3.32
CA GLY A 309 -43.46 -16.01 -3.87
C GLY A 309 -41.99 -15.82 -3.51
N SER A 310 -41.12 -16.67 -4.05
CA SER A 310 -39.78 -16.94 -3.51
C SER A 310 -38.94 -15.68 -3.20
N SER A 311 -38.27 -15.73 -2.06
CA SER A 311 -37.32 -14.70 -1.62
C SER A 311 -35.89 -15.24 -1.60
N TRP A 312 -34.88 -14.37 -1.65
CA TRP A 312 -33.48 -14.77 -1.53
C TRP A 312 -32.58 -13.68 -0.97
N ILE A 313 -31.46 -14.12 -0.38
CA ILE A 313 -30.38 -13.24 0.09
C ILE A 313 -29.82 -12.45 -1.08
N TYR A 314 -29.74 -11.13 -0.93
CA TYR A 314 -29.39 -10.20 -1.99
C TYR A 314 -28.11 -9.44 -1.64
N MET A 315 -27.07 -9.62 -2.47
CA MET A 315 -25.81 -8.90 -2.35
C MET A 315 -26.00 -7.46 -2.82
N ILE A 316 -25.70 -6.49 -1.97
CA ILE A 316 -25.54 -5.09 -2.36
C ILE A 316 -24.06 -4.76 -2.27
N SER A 317 -23.53 -3.98 -3.22
CA SER A 317 -22.25 -3.31 -3.03
C SER A 317 -22.42 -1.81 -3.19
N SER A 318 -21.70 -1.04 -2.37
CA SER A 318 -21.74 0.41 -2.35
C SER A 318 -20.37 1.00 -2.03
N VAL A 319 -20.22 2.28 -2.32
CA VAL A 319 -19.06 3.12 -1.98
C VAL A 319 -19.52 4.36 -1.24
N ASP A 320 -18.67 4.92 -0.37
CA ASP A 320 -18.95 6.18 0.33
C ASP A 320 -18.81 7.42 -0.56
N SER A 321 -17.99 7.34 -1.62
CA SER A 321 -17.89 8.33 -2.68
C SER A 321 -17.75 7.70 -4.06
N SER A 322 -18.35 8.33 -5.08
CA SER A 322 -18.14 7.99 -6.50
C SER A 322 -17.01 8.80 -7.14
N THR A 323 -16.32 9.67 -6.39
CA THR A 323 -15.22 10.52 -6.87
C THR A 323 -14.10 10.63 -5.84
N THR A 324 -12.86 10.60 -6.31
CA THR A 324 -11.66 10.85 -5.49
C THR A 324 -10.55 11.40 -6.39
N ASP A 325 -9.45 11.86 -5.80
CA ASP A 325 -8.28 12.32 -6.55
C ASP A 325 -7.18 11.24 -6.58
N TYR A 326 -6.16 11.41 -7.41
CA TYR A 326 -5.00 10.52 -7.44
C TYR A 326 -4.33 10.40 -6.06
N GLY A 327 -4.11 9.18 -5.58
CA GLY A 327 -3.66 8.89 -4.21
C GLY A 327 -4.77 8.93 -3.14
N GLY A 328 -5.95 9.45 -3.47
CA GLY A 328 -7.12 9.49 -2.60
C GLY A 328 -7.75 8.12 -2.39
N GLN A 329 -8.62 8.03 -1.38
CA GLN A 329 -9.27 6.78 -0.96
C GLN A 329 -10.79 6.84 -1.08
N ILE A 330 -11.41 5.65 -1.15
CA ILE A 330 -12.85 5.40 -1.16
C ILE A 330 -13.11 4.15 -0.31
N ASN A 331 -14.06 4.19 0.63
CA ASN A 331 -14.48 3.00 1.38
C ASN A 331 -15.51 2.20 0.56
N VAL A 332 -15.33 0.88 0.53
CA VAL A 332 -16.15 -0.05 -0.25
C VAL A 332 -16.82 -1.03 0.70
N LYS A 333 -18.14 -1.15 0.60
CA LYS A 333 -18.95 -2.11 1.34
C LYS A 333 -19.56 -3.14 0.39
N THR A 334 -19.62 -4.39 0.83
CA THR A 334 -20.53 -5.41 0.32
C THR A 334 -21.38 -5.89 1.49
N ASP A 335 -22.69 -5.95 1.29
CA ASP A 335 -23.68 -6.30 2.31
C ASP A 335 -24.60 -7.42 1.80
N PHE A 336 -24.73 -8.48 2.60
CA PHE A 336 -25.64 -9.60 2.37
C PHE A 336 -26.82 -9.60 3.35
N ASN A 337 -26.96 -8.58 4.20
CA ASN A 337 -28.10 -8.42 5.10
C ASN A 337 -29.29 -7.77 4.37
N ASN A 338 -29.68 -8.36 3.24
CA ASN A 338 -30.85 -7.93 2.47
C ASN A 338 -31.55 -9.16 1.89
N ILE A 339 -32.88 -9.11 1.83
CA ILE A 339 -33.71 -10.06 1.08
C ILE A 339 -34.31 -9.36 -0.15
N TYR A 340 -34.32 -10.04 -1.29
CA TYR A 340 -35.17 -9.68 -2.43
C TYR A 340 -36.44 -10.52 -2.41
N HIS A 341 -37.59 -9.86 -2.60
CA HIS A 341 -38.93 -10.46 -2.57
C HIS A 341 -39.51 -10.50 -3.99
N GLN A 342 -39.67 -11.70 -4.58
CA GLN A 342 -40.07 -11.84 -5.99
C GLN A 342 -41.49 -11.30 -6.28
N ASP A 343 -42.45 -11.53 -5.38
CA ASP A 343 -43.84 -11.09 -5.54
C ASP A 343 -44.00 -9.56 -5.64
N THR A 344 -43.10 -8.80 -5.04
CA THR A 344 -43.14 -7.33 -4.98
C THR A 344 -42.06 -6.65 -5.82
N GLY A 345 -41.00 -7.39 -6.18
CA GLY A 345 -39.80 -6.86 -6.81
C GLY A 345 -38.95 -5.94 -5.91
N THR A 346 -39.17 -5.97 -4.59
CA THR A 346 -38.51 -5.09 -3.62
C THR A 346 -37.33 -5.73 -2.91
N ILE A 347 -36.43 -4.91 -2.36
CA ILE A 347 -35.34 -5.33 -1.48
C ILE A 347 -35.57 -4.77 -0.07
N THR A 348 -35.47 -5.62 0.95
CA THR A 348 -35.61 -5.27 2.37
C THR A 348 -34.31 -5.55 3.13
N PRO A 349 -33.82 -4.64 3.99
CA PRO A 349 -32.68 -4.92 4.88
C PRO A 349 -33.10 -5.87 6.01
N GLU A 350 -32.46 -7.03 6.11
CA GLU A 350 -32.78 -8.13 7.04
C GLU A 350 -31.49 -8.83 7.45
N ASN A 351 -31.30 -9.18 8.73
CA ASN A 351 -30.00 -9.65 9.27
C ASN A 351 -29.67 -11.13 8.93
N VAL A 352 -29.85 -11.51 7.67
CA VAL A 352 -29.72 -12.87 7.13
C VAL A 352 -28.30 -13.21 6.62
N GLY A 353 -27.45 -12.20 6.41
CA GLY A 353 -26.17 -12.38 5.72
C GLY A 353 -25.14 -13.21 6.49
N SER A 354 -25.35 -13.44 7.79
CA SER A 354 -24.47 -14.21 8.68
C SER A 354 -24.30 -15.69 8.28
N ILE A 355 -25.21 -16.26 7.48
CA ILE A 355 -25.01 -17.59 6.88
C ILE A 355 -23.76 -17.62 5.98
N LEU A 356 -23.33 -16.47 5.44
CA LEU A 356 -22.14 -16.31 4.60
C LEU A 356 -20.88 -15.89 5.38
N ASP A 357 -20.95 -15.76 6.71
CA ASP A 357 -19.77 -15.44 7.52
C ASP A 357 -18.66 -16.49 7.37
N GLY A 358 -17.42 -16.01 7.33
CA GLY A 358 -16.22 -16.82 7.10
C GLY A 358 -15.83 -16.98 5.62
N PHE A 359 -16.70 -16.61 4.67
CA PHE A 359 -16.34 -16.49 3.24
C PHE A 359 -15.67 -15.14 2.94
N SER A 360 -15.16 -14.96 1.72
CA SER A 360 -14.52 -13.70 1.29
C SER A 360 -15.10 -13.17 -0.02
N VAL A 361 -15.33 -11.85 -0.07
CA VAL A 361 -15.63 -11.10 -1.30
C VAL A 361 -14.31 -10.67 -1.96
N ASN A 362 -14.22 -10.84 -3.27
CA ASN A 362 -13.09 -10.37 -4.07
C ASN A 362 -13.36 -8.93 -4.56
N PHE A 363 -12.46 -8.01 -4.24
CA PHE A 363 -12.55 -6.58 -4.58
C PHE A 363 -11.43 -6.22 -5.57
N SER A 364 -11.79 -5.64 -6.72
CA SER A 364 -10.83 -5.26 -7.77
C SER A 364 -11.19 -3.94 -8.47
N SER A 365 -10.19 -3.30 -9.10
CA SER A 365 -10.37 -2.11 -9.94
C SER A 365 -9.17 -1.90 -10.87
N ASP A 366 -9.41 -1.31 -12.05
CA ASP A 366 -8.36 -0.90 -12.99
C ASP A 366 -7.79 0.51 -12.71
N LEU A 367 -8.23 1.18 -11.65
CA LEU A 367 -7.85 2.56 -11.29
C LEU A 367 -7.09 2.70 -9.94
N GLY A 368 -6.92 1.59 -9.20
CA GLY A 368 -6.39 1.63 -7.84
C GLY A 368 -6.18 0.24 -7.24
N THR A 369 -5.74 0.20 -5.99
CA THR A 369 -5.60 -1.03 -5.20
C THR A 369 -6.68 -1.13 -4.14
N LEU A 370 -7.12 -2.36 -3.82
CA LEU A 370 -8.14 -2.65 -2.82
C LEU A 370 -7.47 -3.33 -1.61
N THR A 371 -7.69 -2.80 -0.41
CA THR A 371 -7.11 -3.32 0.84
C THR A 371 -8.19 -3.57 1.88
N PRO A 372 -8.48 -4.83 2.28
CA PRO A 372 -8.02 -6.07 1.63
C PRO A 372 -8.68 -6.29 0.26
N SER A 373 -7.98 -6.94 -0.67
CA SER A 373 -8.56 -7.39 -1.94
C SER A 373 -9.45 -8.63 -1.79
N LEU A 374 -9.27 -9.40 -0.72
CA LEU A 374 -10.17 -10.46 -0.27
C LEU A 374 -10.74 -10.06 1.11
N GLY A 375 -11.88 -9.37 1.11
CA GLY A 375 -12.53 -8.95 2.36
C GLY A 375 -13.36 -10.08 2.94
N LEU A 376 -13.07 -10.47 4.19
CA LEU A 376 -13.84 -11.47 4.93
C LEU A 376 -15.27 -10.96 5.19
N ILE A 377 -16.26 -11.83 5.03
CA ILE A 377 -17.65 -11.60 5.43
C ILE A 377 -17.77 -11.85 6.93
N THR A 378 -18.30 -10.89 7.67
CA THR A 378 -18.56 -10.97 9.12
C THR A 378 -19.82 -10.16 9.44
N ALA A 379 -20.76 -10.75 10.18
CA ALA A 379 -22.13 -10.26 10.33
C ALA A 379 -22.79 -9.91 8.97
N GLY A 380 -22.55 -10.74 7.94
CA GLY A 380 -23.06 -10.54 6.59
C GLY A 380 -22.45 -9.38 5.80
N ILE A 381 -21.38 -8.74 6.30
CA ILE A 381 -20.74 -7.58 5.64
C ILE A 381 -19.27 -7.89 5.36
N ALA A 382 -18.80 -7.54 4.16
CA ALA A 382 -17.37 -7.47 3.82
C ALA A 382 -17.01 -6.03 3.41
N ASN A 383 -15.87 -5.53 3.89
CA ASN A 383 -15.39 -4.17 3.61
C ASN A 383 -13.99 -4.18 2.96
N SER A 384 -13.69 -3.14 2.19
CA SER A 384 -12.37 -2.87 1.61
C SER A 384 -12.15 -1.36 1.44
N VAL A 385 -10.90 -0.92 1.39
CA VAL A 385 -10.53 0.46 1.05
C VAL A 385 -9.86 0.48 -0.31
N PHE A 386 -10.46 1.20 -1.26
CA PHE A 386 -9.84 1.54 -2.54
C PHE A 386 -8.86 2.70 -2.35
N THR A 387 -7.67 2.59 -2.92
CA THR A 387 -6.68 3.69 -3.01
C THR A 387 -6.34 3.94 -4.48
N ALA A 388 -6.59 5.16 -4.96
CA ALA A 388 -6.43 5.54 -6.35
C ALA A 388 -4.95 5.58 -6.77
N ASN A 389 -4.60 4.87 -7.84
CA ASN A 389 -3.24 4.88 -8.40
C ASN A 389 -3.18 5.22 -9.91
N LYS A 390 -4.33 5.57 -10.51
CA LYS A 390 -4.46 5.91 -11.93
C LYS A 390 -5.72 6.76 -12.16
N VAL A 391 -5.55 7.89 -12.86
CA VAL A 391 -6.62 8.83 -13.22
C VAL A 391 -7.51 8.26 -14.34
N GLY A 392 -8.82 8.48 -14.25
CA GLY A 392 -9.79 8.01 -15.23
C GLY A 392 -11.20 7.77 -14.66
N ILE A 393 -12.06 7.17 -15.48
CA ILE A 393 -13.38 6.67 -15.07
C ILE A 393 -13.36 5.15 -15.23
N GLY A 394 -13.92 4.42 -14.27
CA GLY A 394 -13.86 2.96 -14.21
C GLY A 394 -14.65 2.42 -13.02
N ASN A 395 -14.51 1.14 -12.73
CA ASN A 395 -15.30 0.47 -11.69
C ASN A 395 -14.44 0.05 -10.50
N ILE A 396 -15.04 0.07 -9.31
CA ILE A 396 -14.70 -0.86 -8.23
C ILE A 396 -15.68 -2.04 -8.33
N THR A 397 -15.14 -3.23 -8.52
CA THR A 397 -15.90 -4.47 -8.68
C THR A 397 -15.84 -5.27 -7.38
N SER A 398 -17.01 -5.66 -6.87
CA SER A 398 -17.19 -6.59 -5.75
C SER A 398 -17.76 -7.90 -6.28
N SER A 399 -17.05 -9.02 -6.11
CA SER A 399 -17.41 -10.33 -6.67
C SER A 399 -17.52 -11.40 -5.58
N PHE A 400 -18.60 -12.18 -5.61
CA PHE A 400 -18.80 -13.34 -4.73
C PHE A 400 -19.55 -14.46 -5.45
N ASN A 401 -19.06 -15.70 -5.34
CA ASN A 401 -19.46 -16.84 -6.19
C ASN A 401 -19.49 -16.47 -7.68
N ILE A 402 -20.68 -16.40 -8.31
CA ILE A 402 -20.85 -15.97 -9.70
C ILE A 402 -21.42 -14.54 -9.83
N GLN A 403 -21.77 -13.90 -8.71
CA GLN A 403 -22.17 -12.50 -8.68
C GLN A 403 -20.96 -11.58 -8.86
N SER A 404 -21.15 -10.49 -9.59
CA SER A 404 -20.27 -9.33 -9.57
C SER A 404 -21.11 -8.06 -9.62
N LEU A 405 -20.72 -7.04 -8.86
CA LEU A 405 -21.39 -5.74 -8.77
C LEU A 405 -20.35 -4.64 -8.96
N ASN A 406 -20.69 -3.64 -9.77
CA ASN A 406 -19.79 -2.56 -10.16
C ASN A 406 -20.25 -1.23 -9.56
N ASN A 407 -19.36 -0.55 -8.82
CA ASN A 407 -19.52 0.85 -8.44
C ASN A 407 -18.69 1.69 -9.41
N THR A 408 -19.34 2.48 -10.28
CA THR A 408 -18.63 3.41 -11.17
C THR A 408 -18.03 4.55 -10.36
N ILE A 409 -16.72 4.76 -10.50
CA ILE A 409 -15.96 5.82 -9.85
C ILE A 409 -15.22 6.70 -10.86
N THR A 410 -14.93 7.93 -10.45
CA THR A 410 -14.03 8.86 -11.14
C THR A 410 -12.81 9.14 -10.27
N VAL A 411 -11.61 8.98 -10.83
CA VAL A 411 -10.35 9.42 -10.23
C VAL A 411 -9.86 10.65 -10.99
N ASN A 412 -9.84 11.81 -10.33
CA ASN A 412 -9.33 13.06 -10.91
C ASN A 412 -7.81 13.20 -10.70
N LYS A 413 -7.21 14.17 -11.38
CA LYS A 413 -5.80 14.54 -11.12
C LYS A 413 -5.68 15.27 -9.79
N ALA A 414 -4.75 14.85 -8.94
CA ALA A 414 -4.48 15.52 -7.67
C ALA A 414 -3.88 16.92 -7.90
N ALA A 415 -4.28 17.87 -7.05
CA ALA A 415 -3.66 19.19 -7.02
C ALA A 415 -2.21 19.11 -6.49
N THR A 416 -1.36 20.03 -6.94
CA THR A 416 0.05 20.13 -6.51
C THR A 416 0.41 21.55 -6.08
N LEU A 417 1.45 21.67 -5.26
CA LEU A 417 2.00 22.93 -4.78
C LEU A 417 3.50 22.99 -5.06
N ILE A 418 3.98 24.15 -5.53
CA ILE A 418 5.41 24.46 -5.60
C ILE A 418 5.73 25.55 -4.57
N THR A 419 6.73 25.29 -3.74
CA THR A 419 7.39 26.30 -2.89
C THR A 419 8.81 26.54 -3.41
N VAL A 420 9.16 27.78 -3.73
CA VAL A 420 10.51 28.15 -4.19
C VAL A 420 11.26 28.83 -3.07
N ASN A 421 12.47 28.36 -2.78
CA ASN A 421 13.30 28.97 -1.73
C ASN A 421 13.93 30.28 -2.23
N ASN A 422 14.00 31.28 -1.33
CA ASN A 422 14.85 32.43 -1.56
C ASN A 422 16.32 32.00 -1.51
N THR A 423 17.16 32.61 -2.34
CA THR A 423 18.60 32.30 -2.40
C THR A 423 19.43 33.57 -2.63
N THR A 424 20.71 33.51 -2.29
CA THR A 424 21.69 34.56 -2.54
C THR A 424 22.87 34.02 -3.34
N GLY A 425 23.74 34.91 -3.80
CA GLY A 425 25.02 34.52 -4.38
C GLY A 425 25.80 35.71 -4.92
N LEU A 426 27.05 35.45 -5.32
CA LEU A 426 27.98 36.47 -5.79
C LEU A 426 27.95 36.56 -7.33
N ASN A 427 28.00 37.77 -7.90
CA ASN A 427 28.08 37.93 -9.36
C ASN A 427 29.30 37.19 -9.96
N ASN A 428 29.13 36.64 -11.17
CA ASN A 428 30.01 35.68 -11.87
C ASN A 428 30.23 34.32 -11.16
N GLY A 429 29.71 34.14 -9.94
CA GLY A 429 29.66 32.86 -9.23
C GLY A 429 28.50 31.96 -9.67
N THR A 430 28.22 30.95 -8.86
CA THR A 430 27.08 30.03 -9.03
C THR A 430 26.29 29.93 -7.73
N THR A 431 24.98 29.73 -7.83
CA THR A 431 24.11 29.40 -6.70
C THR A 431 23.12 28.31 -7.10
N ASN A 432 22.47 27.67 -6.13
CA ASN A 432 21.44 26.67 -6.38
C ASN A 432 20.05 27.30 -6.26
N LEU A 433 19.29 27.24 -7.34
CA LEU A 433 17.85 27.49 -7.34
C LEU A 433 17.17 26.20 -6.86
N THR A 434 16.31 26.28 -5.85
CA THR A 434 15.62 25.10 -5.29
C THR A 434 14.13 25.32 -5.19
N ALA A 435 13.36 24.31 -5.58
CA ALA A 435 11.90 24.31 -5.50
C ALA A 435 11.40 22.95 -5.00
N THR A 436 10.47 22.96 -4.05
CA THR A 436 9.85 21.75 -3.49
C THR A 436 8.46 21.58 -4.08
N LEU A 437 8.17 20.40 -4.64
CA LEU A 437 6.88 20.02 -5.21
C LEU A 437 6.18 19.02 -4.28
N THR A 438 4.97 19.35 -3.83
CA THR A 438 4.13 18.46 -3.01
C THR A 438 2.76 18.24 -3.64
N ASP A 439 2.05 17.21 -3.15
CA ASP A 439 0.60 17.11 -3.32
C ASP A 439 -0.15 18.13 -2.43
N ALA A 440 -1.48 18.10 -2.47
CA ALA A 440 -2.34 18.95 -1.65
C ALA A 440 -2.29 18.67 -0.14
N ASN A 441 -1.74 17.52 0.28
CA ASN A 441 -1.59 17.13 1.68
C ASN A 441 -0.19 17.47 2.24
N GLY A 442 0.74 17.92 1.38
CA GLY A 442 2.13 18.19 1.72
C GLY A 442 3.08 17.01 1.53
N ASN A 443 2.64 15.90 0.94
CA ASN A 443 3.52 14.77 0.61
C ASN A 443 4.45 15.14 -0.57
N PRO A 444 5.75 14.80 -0.52
CA PRO A 444 6.68 15.09 -1.61
C PRO A 444 6.36 14.30 -2.87
N ILE A 445 6.51 14.92 -4.05
CA ILE A 445 6.32 14.25 -5.34
C ILE A 445 7.67 14.08 -6.04
N GLU A 446 8.24 12.88 -5.95
CA GLU A 446 9.52 12.48 -6.57
C GLU A 446 9.43 12.32 -8.11
N GLY A 447 10.57 12.51 -8.78
CA GLY A 447 10.76 12.14 -10.18
C GLY A 447 10.10 13.07 -11.20
N LYS A 448 9.70 14.28 -10.80
CA LYS A 448 8.99 15.25 -11.65
C LYS A 448 9.92 16.35 -12.14
N THR A 449 9.81 16.70 -13.42
CA THR A 449 10.59 17.80 -14.02
C THR A 449 9.95 19.15 -13.67
N VAL A 450 10.70 19.98 -12.95
CA VAL A 450 10.36 21.39 -12.66
C VAL A 450 11.18 22.29 -13.58
N ASN A 451 10.52 23.24 -14.24
CA ASN A 451 11.15 24.25 -15.08
C ASN A 451 11.40 25.54 -14.29
N PHE A 452 12.61 26.09 -14.37
CA PHE A 452 13.01 27.30 -13.68
C PHE A 452 13.15 28.48 -14.64
N THR A 453 12.74 29.66 -14.17
CA THR A 453 12.94 30.94 -14.87
C THR A 453 13.49 32.00 -13.92
N VAL A 454 14.30 32.92 -14.46
CA VAL A 454 14.83 34.10 -13.74
C VAL A 454 14.40 35.35 -14.50
N ASN A 455 13.64 36.23 -13.83
CA ASN A 455 12.92 37.35 -14.45
C ASN A 455 12.14 36.95 -15.73
N GLY A 456 11.53 35.75 -15.71
CA GLY A 456 10.72 35.20 -16.81
C GLY A 456 11.49 34.48 -17.93
N ASN A 457 12.83 34.58 -17.98
CA ASN A 457 13.65 33.85 -18.94
C ASN A 457 13.91 32.42 -18.42
N SER A 458 13.70 31.38 -19.23
CA SER A 458 14.03 30.01 -18.83
C SER A 458 15.53 29.84 -18.65
N VAL A 459 15.92 29.22 -17.52
CA VAL A 459 17.33 28.97 -17.15
C VAL A 459 17.67 27.48 -17.06
N GLY A 460 16.69 26.61 -17.26
CA GLY A 460 16.86 25.15 -17.24
C GLY A 460 15.74 24.43 -16.50
N THR A 461 15.89 23.12 -16.36
CA THR A 461 14.99 22.25 -15.59
C THR A 461 15.79 21.42 -14.58
N ALA A 462 15.12 20.95 -13.54
CA ALA A 462 15.64 19.94 -12.64
C ALA A 462 14.54 18.95 -12.24
N THR A 463 14.93 17.71 -11.92
CA THR A 463 14.01 16.67 -11.45
C THR A 463 13.93 16.71 -9.93
N THR A 464 12.74 16.47 -9.37
CA THR A 464 12.53 16.36 -7.92
C THR A 464 13.11 15.07 -7.34
N ASP A 465 13.78 15.18 -6.19
CA ASP A 465 14.24 14.05 -5.39
C ASP A 465 13.11 13.41 -4.55
N SER A 466 13.45 12.45 -3.69
CA SER A 466 12.52 11.79 -2.77
C SER A 466 11.93 12.70 -1.68
N ASN A 467 12.48 13.90 -1.49
CA ASN A 467 11.92 14.97 -0.65
C ASN A 467 11.08 15.96 -1.48
N GLY A 468 10.86 15.68 -2.76
CA GLY A 468 10.13 16.56 -3.69
C GLY A 468 10.95 17.76 -4.16
N VAL A 469 12.26 17.83 -3.87
CA VAL A 469 13.11 19.00 -4.13
C VAL A 469 13.80 18.89 -5.49
N ALA A 470 13.45 19.80 -6.40
CA ALA A 470 14.20 20.03 -7.63
C ALA A 470 15.29 21.08 -7.39
N THR A 471 16.54 20.75 -7.73
CA THR A 471 17.71 21.64 -7.55
C THR A 471 18.40 21.92 -8.89
N LEU A 472 18.50 23.20 -9.27
CA LEU A 472 19.20 23.65 -10.47
C LEU A 472 20.36 24.59 -10.09
N THR A 473 21.59 24.18 -10.39
CA THR A 473 22.76 25.08 -10.28
C THR A 473 22.72 26.11 -11.40
N TYR A 474 22.69 27.39 -11.03
CA TYR A 474 22.57 28.53 -11.94
C TYR A 474 23.82 29.42 -11.84
N LYS A 475 24.35 29.86 -13.00
CA LYS A 475 25.44 30.83 -13.04
C LYS A 475 24.89 32.25 -12.98
N LEU A 476 25.44 33.03 -12.05
CA LEU A 476 25.12 34.44 -11.86
C LEU A 476 25.98 35.30 -12.80
N THR A 477 25.39 36.27 -13.49
CA THR A 477 26.09 37.12 -14.48
C THR A 477 25.75 38.61 -14.38
N GLN A 478 24.95 38.99 -13.39
CA GLN A 478 24.56 40.37 -13.12
C GLN A 478 24.19 40.51 -11.64
N ALA A 479 24.64 41.58 -10.97
CA ALA A 479 24.25 41.92 -9.60
C ALA A 479 22.81 42.49 -9.52
N GLY A 480 22.17 42.39 -8.36
CA GLY A 480 20.83 42.93 -8.08
C GLY A 480 19.79 41.89 -7.65
N ASP A 481 18.52 42.31 -7.58
CA ASP A 481 17.37 41.47 -7.21
C ASP A 481 16.65 40.89 -8.44
N PHE A 482 16.38 39.59 -8.39
CA PHE A 482 15.69 38.83 -9.44
C PHE A 482 14.57 37.98 -8.85
N VAL A 483 13.48 37.80 -9.61
CA VAL A 483 12.42 36.84 -9.29
C VAL A 483 12.76 35.50 -9.92
N VAL A 484 12.84 34.45 -9.09
CA VAL A 484 12.93 33.06 -9.52
C VAL A 484 11.52 32.49 -9.51
N THR A 485 11.04 32.00 -10.66
CA THR A 485 9.76 31.29 -10.74
C THR A 485 10.02 29.86 -11.20
N ALA A 486 9.49 28.89 -10.48
CA ALA A 486 9.57 27.48 -10.80
C ALA A 486 8.17 26.91 -11.09
N SER A 487 8.03 26.12 -12.15
CA SER A 487 6.74 25.59 -12.59
C SER A 487 6.79 24.10 -12.93
N PHE A 488 5.73 23.39 -12.55
CA PHE A 488 5.45 22.00 -12.91
C PHE A 488 4.27 21.96 -13.87
N ALA A 489 4.46 21.35 -15.03
CA ALA A 489 3.50 21.36 -16.13
C ALA A 489 2.32 20.38 -15.96
N GLY A 490 2.21 19.69 -14.81
CA GLY A 490 1.31 18.56 -14.62
C GLY A 490 1.77 17.31 -15.38
N ASP A 491 1.08 16.19 -15.14
CA ASP A 491 1.27 14.95 -15.90
C ASP A 491 -0.07 14.21 -16.08
N SER A 492 -0.08 12.88 -16.20
CA SER A 492 -1.32 12.08 -16.24
C SER A 492 -2.08 12.08 -14.92
N ASN A 493 -1.39 12.23 -13.80
CA ASN A 493 -1.83 11.97 -12.44
C ASN A 493 -2.03 13.27 -11.64
N TYR A 494 -1.27 14.31 -11.97
CA TYR A 494 -1.18 15.56 -11.23
C TYR A 494 -1.53 16.79 -12.06
N LEU A 495 -2.16 17.78 -11.42
CA LEU A 495 -2.41 19.11 -11.97
C LEU A 495 -1.14 19.97 -11.98
N THR A 496 -1.18 21.04 -12.77
CA THR A 496 -0.08 22.01 -12.89
C THR A 496 0.06 22.87 -11.63
N SER A 497 1.27 23.37 -11.38
CA SER A 497 1.52 24.32 -10.30
C SER A 497 2.71 25.23 -10.61
N THR A 498 2.77 26.36 -9.92
CA THR A 498 3.85 27.35 -10.05
C THR A 498 4.05 28.06 -8.72
N GLY A 499 5.29 28.43 -8.42
CA GLY A 499 5.64 29.20 -7.24
C GLY A 499 6.83 30.12 -7.55
N SER A 500 7.06 31.12 -6.70
CA SER A 500 8.16 32.07 -6.88
C SER A 500 8.87 32.42 -5.58
N GLY A 501 10.14 32.77 -5.74
CA GLY A 501 11.05 33.20 -4.68
C GLY A 501 11.99 34.29 -5.20
N LYS A 502 12.89 34.77 -4.35
CA LYS A 502 13.86 35.82 -4.67
C LYS A 502 15.26 35.25 -4.83
N LEU A 503 15.99 35.75 -5.83
CA LEU A 503 17.43 35.63 -5.98
C LEU A 503 18.03 37.02 -5.77
N HIS A 504 18.84 37.19 -4.72
CA HIS A 504 19.69 38.37 -4.56
C HIS A 504 21.10 38.05 -5.06
N VAL A 505 21.68 38.93 -5.87
CA VAL A 505 23.05 38.79 -6.35
C VAL A 505 23.91 39.95 -5.86
N ASP A 506 24.80 39.66 -4.93
CA ASP A 506 25.77 40.63 -4.42
C ASP A 506 26.79 41.00 -5.53
N PRO A 507 27.14 42.29 -5.68
CA PRO A 507 28.15 42.73 -6.64
C PRO A 507 29.56 42.22 -6.27
N THR A 508 30.36 41.93 -7.29
CA THR A 508 31.76 41.50 -7.12
C THR A 508 32.74 42.36 -7.91
N ALA A 509 33.90 42.61 -7.30
CA ALA A 509 34.98 43.37 -7.89
C ALA A 509 36.30 42.56 -7.88
N ASN A 510 37.27 43.03 -8.64
CA ASN A 510 38.61 42.47 -8.68
C ASN A 510 39.61 43.62 -8.73
N LEU A 511 39.85 44.20 -7.55
CA LEU A 511 40.69 45.38 -7.38
C LEU A 511 42.17 45.00 -7.43
N TYR A 512 42.93 45.74 -8.23
CA TYR A 512 44.38 45.67 -8.27
C TYR A 512 45.03 47.04 -8.06
N LEU A 513 46.25 47.04 -7.52
CA LEU A 513 47.03 48.25 -7.31
C LEU A 513 48.46 48.00 -7.77
N ASP A 514 48.91 48.79 -8.73
CA ASP A 514 50.29 48.81 -9.23
C ASP A 514 50.98 50.12 -8.83
N ALA A 515 52.31 50.11 -8.75
CA ALA A 515 53.11 51.25 -8.34
C ALA A 515 54.31 51.46 -9.26
N THR A 516 54.56 52.71 -9.64
CA THR A 516 55.67 53.14 -10.51
C THR A 516 56.36 54.37 -9.92
N SER A 517 57.57 54.70 -10.39
CA SER A 517 58.29 55.91 -9.97
C SER A 517 58.90 56.64 -11.16
N SER A 518 58.89 57.97 -11.12
CA SER A 518 59.60 58.82 -12.09
C SER A 518 61.12 58.70 -12.00
N ASN A 519 61.66 58.19 -10.88
CA ASN A 519 63.08 57.93 -10.70
C ASN A 519 63.29 56.59 -9.96
N SER A 520 63.93 55.63 -10.63
CA SER A 520 64.27 54.31 -10.06
C SER A 520 65.54 54.30 -9.21
N ASN A 521 66.32 55.39 -9.22
CA ASN A 521 67.59 55.52 -8.51
C ASN A 521 67.75 56.93 -7.87
N PRO A 522 66.84 57.40 -6.99
CA PRO A 522 66.93 58.74 -6.41
C PRO A 522 68.14 58.92 -5.51
N LEU A 523 68.70 60.12 -5.48
CA LEU A 523 69.71 60.54 -4.51
C LEU A 523 69.01 61.13 -3.27
N ALA A 524 69.61 60.98 -2.09
CA ALA A 524 69.19 61.72 -0.91
C ALA A 524 69.22 63.24 -1.17
N GLY A 525 68.14 63.93 -0.79
CA GLY A 525 67.85 65.33 -1.11
C GLY A 525 67.01 65.55 -2.38
N GLN A 526 66.84 64.55 -3.24
CA GLN A 526 65.97 64.66 -4.43
C GLN A 526 64.52 64.34 -4.11
N GLU A 527 63.63 65.01 -4.84
CA GLU A 527 62.23 64.64 -4.99
C GLU A 527 62.05 63.64 -6.14
N PHE A 528 61.07 62.74 -5.97
CA PHE A 528 60.60 61.85 -7.02
C PHE A 528 59.11 61.57 -6.83
N LEU A 529 58.42 61.29 -7.93
CA LEU A 529 57.00 60.98 -7.96
C LEU A 529 56.82 59.47 -7.93
N ILE A 530 56.11 58.97 -6.93
CA ILE A 530 55.53 57.62 -6.93
C ILE A 530 54.11 57.74 -7.47
N THR A 531 53.82 57.03 -8.56
CA THR A 531 52.47 56.96 -9.15
C THR A 531 51.87 55.59 -8.85
N TYR A 532 50.80 55.60 -8.05
CA TYR A 532 49.96 54.45 -7.78
C TYR A 532 48.81 54.40 -8.78
N LYS A 533 48.63 53.27 -9.48
CA LYS A 533 47.49 53.00 -10.33
C LYS A 533 46.60 51.97 -9.63
N LEU A 534 45.44 52.41 -9.15
CA LEU A 534 44.36 51.49 -8.78
C LEU A 534 43.64 51.10 -10.07
N GLY A 535 43.13 49.87 -10.14
CA GLY A 535 42.17 49.51 -11.17
C GLY A 535 41.23 48.41 -10.72
N ASN A 536 40.13 48.24 -11.44
CA ASN A 536 39.14 47.20 -11.20
C ASN A 536 38.93 46.39 -12.49
N TYR A 537 39.18 45.08 -12.46
CA TYR A 537 38.89 44.21 -13.61
C TYR A 537 37.39 43.90 -13.78
N GLY A 538 36.55 44.23 -12.79
CA GLY A 538 35.12 43.91 -12.75
C GLY A 538 34.83 42.57 -12.04
N PRO A 539 33.62 41.99 -12.19
CA PRO A 539 32.57 42.40 -13.14
C PRO A 539 31.86 43.71 -12.76
N ASP A 540 31.63 43.97 -11.48
CA ASP A 540 30.92 45.14 -10.99
C ASP A 540 31.88 46.23 -10.50
N ALA A 541 31.33 47.41 -10.20
CA ALA A 541 32.09 48.51 -9.60
C ALA A 541 32.35 48.24 -8.10
N ALA A 542 33.50 48.70 -7.60
CA ALA A 542 33.83 48.58 -6.19
C ALA A 542 33.42 49.85 -5.43
N GLU A 543 32.54 49.71 -4.45
CA GLU A 543 32.07 50.84 -3.65
C GLU A 543 32.96 51.08 -2.43
N ASN A 544 33.05 52.34 -2.01
CA ASN A 544 33.76 52.79 -0.81
C ASN A 544 35.19 52.21 -0.71
N VAL A 545 35.95 52.29 -1.80
CA VAL A 545 37.33 51.80 -1.83
C VAL A 545 38.23 52.73 -1.03
N VAL A 546 38.98 52.18 -0.07
CA VAL A 546 39.97 52.92 0.71
C VAL A 546 41.32 52.23 0.60
N ILE A 547 42.33 53.00 0.22
CA ILE A 547 43.73 52.58 0.18
C ILE A 547 44.50 53.33 1.26
N THR A 548 45.26 52.61 2.07
CA THR A 548 46.11 53.21 3.12
C THR A 548 47.52 52.62 3.14
N PHE A 549 48.52 53.47 3.38
CA PHE A 549 49.90 53.08 3.65
C PHE A 549 50.64 54.14 4.47
N ILE A 550 51.68 53.72 5.18
CA ILE A 550 52.55 54.60 5.99
C ILE A 550 53.78 54.98 5.16
N ILE A 551 54.20 56.24 5.23
CA ILE A 551 55.46 56.74 4.64
C ILE A 551 56.63 56.38 5.59
N PRO A 552 57.57 55.48 5.22
CA PRO A 552 58.65 55.06 6.10
C PRO A 552 59.55 56.21 6.55
N GLU A 553 60.11 56.12 7.76
CA GLU A 553 61.08 57.12 8.23
C GLU A 553 62.29 57.22 7.31
N GLY A 554 62.65 58.44 6.91
CA GLY A 554 63.70 58.70 5.92
C GLY A 554 63.14 59.16 4.57
N LEU A 555 61.83 58.98 4.33
CA LEU A 555 61.07 59.69 3.31
C LEU A 555 60.21 60.81 3.94
N GLU A 556 59.96 61.86 3.18
CA GLU A 556 59.05 62.96 3.44
C GLU A 556 57.97 62.97 2.36
N CYS A 557 56.70 63.09 2.74
CA CYS A 557 55.63 63.40 1.79
C CYS A 557 55.69 64.91 1.50
N VAL A 558 56.04 65.27 0.27
CA VAL A 558 56.06 66.68 -0.20
C VAL A 558 54.67 67.08 -0.68
N GLU A 559 54.04 66.21 -1.47
CA GLU A 559 52.70 66.41 -2.01
C GLU A 559 52.01 65.06 -2.20
N VAL A 560 50.69 65.01 -1.97
CA VAL A 560 49.83 63.93 -2.41
C VAL A 560 48.61 64.50 -3.12
N SER A 561 48.33 64.00 -4.31
CA SER A 561 47.16 64.36 -5.13
C SER A 561 46.63 63.12 -5.86
N ALA A 562 45.40 63.17 -6.36
CA ALA A 562 44.80 62.09 -7.13
C ALA A 562 43.97 62.67 -8.28
N ASP A 563 43.79 61.91 -9.37
CA ASP A 563 42.88 62.28 -10.45
C ASP A 563 41.40 62.00 -10.13
N SER A 564 41.15 61.18 -9.10
CA SER A 564 39.83 60.71 -8.68
C SER A 564 39.78 60.38 -7.19
N GLY A 565 38.61 60.56 -6.58
CA GLY A 565 38.40 60.39 -5.15
C GLY A 565 38.99 61.53 -4.30
N ARG A 566 39.27 61.23 -3.03
CA ARG A 566 39.88 62.14 -2.06
C ARG A 566 41.13 61.49 -1.49
N CYS A 567 42.25 62.22 -1.47
CA CYS A 567 43.47 61.78 -0.81
C CYS A 567 43.86 62.74 0.32
N SER A 568 44.57 62.21 1.31
CA SER A 568 45.12 62.98 2.44
C SER A 568 46.38 62.33 3.00
N TYR A 569 47.18 63.12 3.71
CA TYR A 569 48.34 62.68 4.48
C TYR A 569 48.24 63.22 5.90
N ASP A 570 48.28 62.35 6.90
CA ASP A 570 48.44 62.75 8.30
C ASP A 570 49.94 62.70 8.67
N PRO A 571 50.58 63.85 8.98
CA PRO A 571 51.98 63.88 9.39
C PRO A 571 52.24 63.23 10.76
N THR A 572 51.20 63.02 11.58
CA THR A 572 51.29 62.46 12.94
C THR A 572 51.51 60.95 12.91
N THR A 573 50.66 60.22 12.19
CA THR A 573 50.80 58.78 11.95
C THR A 573 51.65 58.46 10.71
N ARG A 574 51.99 59.47 9.91
CA ARG A 574 52.68 59.35 8.61
C ARG A 574 51.87 58.55 7.58
N THR A 575 50.55 58.49 7.74
CA THR A 575 49.64 57.70 6.89
C THR A 575 49.15 58.52 5.70
N VAL A 576 49.26 57.96 4.50
CA VAL A 576 48.49 58.39 3.33
C VAL A 576 47.21 57.58 3.26
N THR A 577 46.09 58.27 3.04
CA THR A 577 44.77 57.67 2.82
C THR A 577 44.23 58.15 1.49
N TRP A 578 43.70 57.24 0.66
CA TRP A 578 43.02 57.55 -0.59
C TRP A 578 41.67 56.83 -0.63
N THR A 579 40.58 57.60 -0.69
CA THR A 579 39.20 57.12 -0.67
C THR A 579 38.51 57.42 -1.99
N LEU A 580 37.92 56.41 -2.61
CA LEU A 580 37.10 56.52 -3.81
C LEU A 580 35.71 55.94 -3.50
N ASP A 581 34.70 56.81 -3.53
CA ASP A 581 33.33 56.43 -3.18
C ASP A 581 32.77 55.34 -4.12
N ASN A 582 33.24 55.31 -5.38
CA ASN A 582 32.96 54.26 -6.37
C ASN A 582 34.15 54.08 -7.35
N VAL A 583 34.49 52.84 -7.70
CA VAL A 583 35.55 52.47 -8.66
C VAL A 583 34.99 51.54 -9.75
N PRO A 584 34.53 52.09 -10.88
CA PRO A 584 34.08 51.30 -12.03
C PRO A 584 35.26 50.58 -12.71
N GLN A 585 34.98 49.76 -13.74
CA GLN A 585 36.02 49.17 -14.57
C GLN A 585 36.82 50.28 -15.28
N GLY A 586 38.08 50.45 -14.86
CA GLY A 586 38.92 51.59 -15.20
C GLY A 586 40.10 51.71 -14.24
N ASP A 587 40.93 52.74 -14.46
CA ASP A 587 42.24 52.90 -13.83
C ASP A 587 42.46 54.31 -13.25
N PRO A 588 41.96 54.65 -12.04
CA PRO A 588 42.29 55.91 -11.37
C PRO A 588 43.72 55.93 -10.79
N PHE A 589 44.28 57.12 -10.60
CA PHE A 589 45.67 57.35 -10.21
C PHE A 589 45.84 58.25 -8.97
N LEU A 590 46.78 57.86 -8.10
CA LEU A 590 47.28 58.62 -6.96
C LEU A 590 48.75 59.00 -7.21
N PHE A 591 49.04 60.29 -7.12
CA PHE A 591 50.35 60.89 -7.33
C PHE A 591 50.94 61.33 -5.99
N LEU A 592 52.07 60.73 -5.63
CA LEU A 592 52.73 60.94 -4.34
C LEU A 592 54.16 61.42 -4.58
N THR A 593 54.39 62.73 -4.43
CA THR A 593 55.73 63.32 -4.50
C THR A 593 56.42 63.15 -3.15
N VAL A 594 57.53 62.42 -3.11
CA VAL A 594 58.33 62.20 -1.91
C VAL A 594 59.75 62.73 -2.07
N ARG A 595 60.32 63.21 -0.96
CA ARG A 595 61.73 63.59 -0.84
C ARG A 595 62.42 62.62 0.12
N ALA A 596 63.61 62.14 -0.22
CA ALA A 596 64.36 61.22 0.64
C ALA A 596 65.48 61.95 1.41
N PHE A 597 65.52 61.81 2.74
CA PHE A 597 66.52 62.47 3.59
C PHE A 597 67.79 61.64 3.84
N ARG A 598 67.72 60.31 3.67
CA ARG A 598 68.86 59.40 3.87
C ARG A 598 68.91 58.33 2.79
N ALA A 599 70.11 57.82 2.52
CA ALA A 599 70.30 56.63 1.69
C ALA A 599 69.73 55.39 2.40
N GLY A 600 69.31 54.40 1.63
CA GLY A 600 68.73 53.14 2.12
C GLY A 600 67.52 52.66 1.33
N THR A 601 67.07 51.44 1.62
CA THR A 601 65.86 50.85 1.05
C THR A 601 64.63 51.24 1.87
N PHE A 602 63.58 51.70 1.19
CA PHE A 602 62.27 51.97 1.78
C PHE A 602 61.19 51.16 1.07
N THR A 603 60.25 50.64 1.84
CA THR A 603 59.12 49.83 1.37
C THR A 603 57.81 50.50 1.78
N LEU A 604 56.95 50.81 0.81
CA LEU A 604 55.58 51.23 1.04
C LEU A 604 54.67 50.02 0.81
N THR A 605 53.81 49.69 1.76
CA THR A 605 52.93 48.50 1.73
C THR A 605 51.47 48.94 1.83
N PRO A 606 50.79 49.16 0.69
CA PRO A 606 49.37 49.47 0.68
C PRO A 606 48.49 48.30 1.15
N THR A 607 47.44 48.67 1.87
CA THR A 607 46.26 47.86 2.10
C THR A 607 45.06 48.46 1.36
N ILE A 608 44.16 47.61 0.87
CA ILE A 608 42.93 48.01 0.18
C ILE A 608 41.74 47.43 0.96
N SER A 609 40.74 48.26 1.26
CA SER A 609 39.41 47.84 1.70
C SER A 609 38.33 48.41 0.76
N THR A 610 37.15 47.79 0.77
CA THR A 610 35.99 48.15 -0.06
C THR A 610 34.73 47.53 0.53
N ALA A 611 33.56 48.08 0.23
CA ALA A 611 32.26 47.49 0.59
C ALA A 611 31.84 46.36 -0.36
N THR A 612 32.26 46.40 -1.63
CA THR A 612 31.99 45.35 -2.63
C THR A 612 32.88 44.13 -2.36
N TYR A 613 32.36 42.91 -2.55
CA TYR A 613 33.16 41.70 -2.39
C TYR A 613 34.29 41.63 -3.43
N ASN A 614 35.54 41.70 -2.98
CA ASN A 614 36.73 41.71 -3.83
C ASN A 614 37.42 40.34 -3.84
N TRP A 615 37.56 39.72 -5.02
CA TRP A 615 38.25 38.43 -5.18
C TRP A 615 39.76 38.49 -4.85
N LYS A 616 40.41 39.66 -4.95
CA LYS A 616 41.85 39.78 -4.81
C LYS A 616 42.26 40.30 -3.44
N THR A 617 42.47 39.37 -2.51
CA THR A 617 42.85 39.63 -1.11
C THR A 617 44.36 39.81 -0.91
N GLY A 618 44.75 40.48 0.19
CA GLY A 618 46.15 40.68 0.59
C GLY A 618 46.71 42.06 0.23
N SER A 619 47.95 42.33 0.63
CA SER A 619 48.66 43.58 0.29
C SER A 619 48.95 43.67 -1.21
N GLN A 620 48.72 44.84 -1.79
CA GLN A 620 48.90 45.11 -3.22
C GLN A 620 49.69 46.41 -3.42
N GLY A 621 50.26 46.64 -4.60
CA GLY A 621 51.05 47.84 -4.88
C GLY A 621 52.30 48.00 -3.99
N ILE A 622 52.88 46.91 -3.47
CA ILE A 622 54.05 47.00 -2.58
C ILE A 622 55.22 47.61 -3.37
N PHE A 623 55.57 48.85 -3.02
CA PHE A 623 56.58 49.63 -3.73
C PHE A 623 57.88 49.65 -2.93
N ASN A 624 58.98 49.26 -3.57
CA ASN A 624 60.31 49.23 -2.97
C ASN A 624 61.23 50.18 -3.73
N ILE A 625 61.91 51.08 -3.01
CA ILE A 625 62.86 52.03 -3.60
C ILE A 625 64.16 52.06 -2.81
N ASN A 626 65.29 52.12 -3.51
CA ASN A 626 66.62 52.23 -2.92
C ASN A 626 67.19 53.63 -3.21
N ILE A 627 67.36 54.42 -2.15
CA ILE A 627 67.88 55.79 -2.22
C ILE A 627 69.40 55.75 -2.07
N LYS A 628 70.11 56.39 -2.99
CA LYS A 628 71.57 56.49 -2.99
C LYS A 628 72.04 57.71 -2.17
N PRO A 629 73.27 57.72 -1.63
CA PRO A 629 73.84 58.89 -0.98
C PRO A 629 73.87 60.12 -1.90
N ALA A 630 73.74 61.31 -1.32
CA ALA A 630 73.96 62.57 -2.05
C ALA A 630 75.42 62.63 -2.58
N VAL A 631 75.61 63.18 -3.78
CA VAL A 631 76.94 63.25 -4.41
C VAL A 631 77.79 64.33 -3.73
N SER A 632 78.79 63.91 -2.95
CA SER A 632 79.79 64.79 -2.36
C SER A 632 80.83 65.24 -3.39
N SER A 633 80.92 66.54 -3.66
CA SER A 633 81.90 67.13 -4.58
C SER A 633 83.29 67.30 -3.92
N SER A 634 84.12 66.25 -3.97
CA SER A 634 85.56 66.35 -3.67
C SER A 634 86.38 66.72 -4.91
N ASN A 635 87.30 67.65 -4.77
CA ASN A 635 88.05 68.27 -5.87
C ASN A 635 89.37 67.52 -6.20
N SER A 636 89.98 67.86 -7.35
CA SER A 636 91.32 67.44 -7.84
C SER A 636 91.51 65.99 -8.34
N SER A 637 92.39 65.69 -9.31
CA SER A 637 92.98 66.48 -10.43
C SER A 637 93.71 65.57 -11.44
N ASN A 638 93.87 66.05 -12.69
CA ASN A 638 94.83 65.59 -13.73
C ASN A 638 94.57 64.17 -14.35
N THR A 639 94.86 63.83 -15.62
CA THR A 639 95.33 64.48 -16.89
C THR A 639 95.22 63.43 -18.04
N VAL A 640 95.39 63.63 -19.36
CA VAL A 640 95.70 64.74 -20.32
C VAL A 640 95.17 64.33 -21.73
N ASN A 641 94.86 65.30 -22.62
CA ASN A 641 94.90 65.24 -24.11
C ASN A 641 94.00 64.21 -24.86
N ALA A 642 93.54 64.37 -26.12
CA ALA A 642 93.27 65.48 -27.07
C ALA A 642 92.47 64.86 -28.27
N ALA A 643 92.15 65.42 -29.45
CA ALA A 643 92.45 66.69 -30.14
C ALA A 643 91.40 67.00 -31.26
N THR A 644 91.27 68.28 -31.63
CA THR A 644 90.91 68.83 -32.97
C THR A 644 89.89 68.13 -33.91
N LYS A 645 88.70 68.77 -34.11
CA LYS A 645 88.26 69.34 -35.41
C LYS A 645 86.95 70.14 -35.31
N THR A 646 86.77 71.11 -36.20
CA THR A 646 85.53 71.89 -36.42
C THR A 646 85.26 72.06 -37.93
N ILE A 647 84.00 72.33 -38.30
CA ILE A 647 83.49 73.25 -39.35
C ILE A 647 82.02 72.90 -39.70
N ASP A 648 81.11 73.79 -39.30
CA ASP A 648 79.87 74.28 -39.92
C ASP A 648 78.71 73.35 -40.41
N MET A 649 77.65 74.01 -40.89
CA MET A 649 76.23 73.57 -40.91
C MET A 649 75.58 73.77 -42.29
N GLN A 650 74.62 72.90 -42.68
CA GLN A 650 73.67 73.18 -43.76
C GLN A 650 72.23 72.73 -43.47
N LYS A 651 71.28 73.30 -44.23
CA LYS A 651 69.84 72.95 -44.26
C LYS A 651 69.45 72.37 -45.62
N THR A 652 68.62 71.32 -45.63
CA THR A 652 67.76 70.90 -46.75
C THR A 652 66.51 70.18 -46.21
N GLY A 653 65.37 70.08 -46.90
CA GLY A 653 64.96 70.80 -48.11
C GLY A 653 64.20 69.94 -49.14
N ALA A 654 62.86 69.91 -49.06
CA ALA A 654 61.90 69.44 -50.09
C ALA A 654 61.95 67.94 -50.50
N ASN A 655 61.01 67.37 -51.30
CA ASN A 655 59.53 67.43 -51.27
C ASN A 655 58.97 66.12 -51.95
N PRO A 656 57.87 66.03 -52.75
CA PRO A 656 56.91 64.93 -52.59
C PRO A 656 56.77 63.99 -53.83
N ILE A 657 55.67 63.23 -53.87
CA ILE A 657 55.20 62.30 -54.93
C ILE A 657 55.91 60.94 -54.87
N GLY A 658 55.21 59.90 -54.38
CA GLY A 658 55.84 58.60 -54.13
C GLY A 658 54.95 57.36 -53.94
N LEU A 659 53.64 57.48 -53.64
CA LEU A 659 52.66 56.42 -53.92
C LEU A 659 51.21 56.93 -53.77
N VAL A 660 50.39 56.72 -54.79
CA VAL A 660 48.91 56.73 -54.71
C VAL A 660 48.43 55.44 -55.32
N LEU A 661 47.76 54.60 -54.53
CA LEU A 661 46.87 53.51 -54.96
C LEU A 661 46.15 52.95 -53.71
N SER A 662 44.83 52.74 -53.79
CA SER A 662 43.88 52.57 -52.67
C SER A 662 43.78 53.80 -51.74
N ILE A 663 42.86 54.76 -51.91
CA ILE A 663 41.51 54.78 -52.53
C ILE A 663 40.62 53.73 -51.84
N LEU A 664 39.69 54.06 -50.93
CA LEU A 664 38.75 55.18 -50.83
C LEU A 664 37.58 55.13 -51.84
N ALA A 665 36.88 53.99 -51.85
CA ALA A 665 35.48 53.83 -52.22
C ALA A 665 34.88 52.76 -51.27
N ILE A 666 33.61 52.74 -50.88
CA ILE A 666 32.41 53.46 -51.36
C ILE A 666 31.67 54.10 -50.17
N LEU A 667 30.96 55.21 -50.39
CA LEU A 667 30.04 55.83 -49.42
C LEU A 667 28.65 55.98 -50.07
N GLY A 668 27.64 55.24 -49.58
CA GLY A 668 26.24 55.36 -50.03
C GLY A 668 25.35 54.14 -49.73
N GLY A 669 24.06 54.36 -49.41
CA GLY A 669 23.05 53.31 -49.10
C GLY A 669 22.67 53.25 -47.60
N ILE A 670 21.83 54.12 -47.04
CA ILE A 670 20.35 54.30 -47.16
C ILE A 670 19.51 53.49 -46.13
N LEU A 671 19.00 54.23 -45.13
CA LEU A 671 17.69 54.17 -44.43
C LEU A 671 16.86 52.86 -44.31
N LEU A 672 16.76 52.36 -43.06
CA LEU A 672 15.51 51.89 -42.38
C LEU A 672 14.78 50.63 -42.97
N PRO A 673 13.60 50.17 -42.46
CA PRO A 673 13.54 49.31 -41.28
C PRO A 673 12.57 48.08 -41.36
N ARG A 674 12.40 47.39 -40.21
CA ARG A 674 11.28 46.51 -39.77
C ARG A 674 11.21 45.03 -40.22
N LYS A 675 10.98 44.18 -39.18
CA LYS A 675 10.09 43.00 -39.10
C LYS A 675 10.03 42.01 -40.29
N LYS A 676 10.34 40.75 -39.97
CA LYS A 676 9.27 39.86 -39.51
C LYS A 676 9.69 39.05 -38.30
#